data_AF-A0A6M0G8C8-F1
#
_entry.id   AF-A0A6M0G8C8-F1
#
_cell.length_a   1.000
_cell.length_b   1.000
_cell.length_c   1.000
_cell.angle_alpha   90.00
_cell.angle_beta   90.00
_cell.angle_gamma   90.00
#
_symmetry.space_group_name_H-M   'P 1'
#
loop_
_entity.id
_entity.type
_entity.pdbx_description
1 polymer ?
#
loop_
_entity_poly.entity_id
_entity_poly.type
_entity_poly.pdbx_seq_one_letter_code
_entity_poly.pdbx_strand_id
1 'polypeptide(L)'
;MALSDADLQQLPADGIDPLNPGKYKTLLGDLQGNILKGHGRNHAVHLFIQFKADKQAEAKQWIQKFAEQYVTSALLQANESLQYREKYVSGSVFSNFLLSVKGYQYFDVQAFKMPRDQSFRNGMKNGAVNTFLGDPPVEDWDLGLQEEIHALIIVADDDVIDLLQEVNRLCQDLRQVADIVQREDGFILRNTQKQVIEHFGFADGISQPLFLKRDIDQSRTSSGGFDKWDSRAPLSLVLTKDPNGKTDDSYGSYLVYRKLEQDVKAFHEDQQELAKTVGVGENLAGALIVGRFQDGTPVVNSDTPSGATSTNNFNYDQDPENFGLTPKPTKCPFHAHIRKTNPRGDTGRVESAPNFEEALRVERGHRIARRGISYGENDLTKKPQVGSGLLFLCFQADIENQFNFMQNSWSNTNNFVAVDVGLDPVIGQPPPGGNQKWPQTWGAPNTAEVNYDFTLWVKMKGGEYFFAPSLSYLRSISGGSLPLDISNSTTLSFDGQTGYVNIDYDSVFDLSNSFTIEAWVKPAQLSGIQRIFAKPDAYGFGLYGNRIRFTTYNRKDYDTTTVIQLEDGNWHHLAVVLDGNNDASFYVDGELKQRISGTAPADNNQSPCKIGVGQRNHTCDPIEYWKGNLSDIRLWNCIRSEAEIEANMNQRLTGEEAGLVGYWPLEEGKGNIVQDLTKNANYGLIHGNATWDDK
;
A
#
# COMPACT_ATOMS: atom_id res chain seq x y z
N MET A 1 4.91 -16.37 14.94
CA MET A 1 5.24 -17.51 14.07
C MET A 1 5.18 -17.01 12.65
N ALA A 2 6.21 -17.30 11.85
CA ALA A 2 6.26 -16.93 10.44
C ALA A 2 5.13 -17.59 9.63
N LEU A 3 4.70 -16.94 8.55
CA LEU A 3 3.74 -17.50 7.61
C LEU A 3 4.34 -18.67 6.85
N SER A 4 3.56 -19.75 6.74
CA SER A 4 3.90 -20.92 5.91
C SER A 4 3.49 -20.72 4.45
N ASP A 5 4.02 -21.54 3.55
CA ASP A 5 3.58 -21.55 2.14
C ASP A 5 2.07 -21.79 2.02
N ALA A 6 1.50 -22.62 2.90
CA ALA A 6 0.05 -22.86 2.94
C ALA A 6 -0.73 -21.58 3.25
N ASP A 7 -0.21 -20.72 4.12
CA ASP A 7 -0.84 -19.45 4.49
C ASP A 7 -0.85 -18.44 3.33
N LEU A 8 0.15 -18.51 2.44
CA LEU A 8 0.19 -17.67 1.24
C LEU A 8 -0.73 -18.20 0.13
N GLN A 9 -0.88 -19.53 0.04
CA GLN A 9 -1.69 -20.20 -0.99
C GLN A 9 -3.18 -20.32 -0.62
N GLN A 10 -3.53 -20.22 0.66
CA GLN A 10 -4.90 -20.36 1.15
C GLN A 10 -5.33 -19.11 1.91
N LEU A 11 -6.05 -18.23 1.22
CA LEU A 11 -6.68 -17.09 1.85
C LEU A 11 -7.77 -17.58 2.83
N PRO A 12 -7.89 -17.00 4.05
CA PRO A 12 -9.04 -17.26 4.91
C PRO A 12 -10.36 -17.05 4.15
N ALA A 13 -11.41 -17.81 4.50
CA ALA A 13 -12.68 -17.77 3.77
C ALA A 13 -13.29 -16.35 3.68
N ASP A 14 -13.08 -15.57 4.74
CA ASP A 14 -13.48 -14.17 4.87
C ASP A 14 -12.37 -13.19 4.51
N GLY A 15 -11.20 -13.63 4.05
CA GLY A 15 -10.03 -12.78 3.85
C GLY A 15 -9.32 -12.39 5.15
N ILE A 16 -8.28 -11.58 4.99
CA ILE A 16 -7.49 -11.07 6.11
C ILE A 16 -8.21 -9.87 6.70
N ASP A 17 -8.46 -9.88 8.01
CA ASP A 17 -8.96 -8.73 8.76
C ASP A 17 -7.78 -7.92 9.30
N PRO A 18 -7.47 -6.73 8.75
CA PRO A 18 -6.36 -5.92 9.26
C PRO A 18 -6.56 -5.44 10.71
N LEU A 19 -7.80 -5.42 11.21
CA LEU A 19 -8.10 -5.00 12.59
C LEU A 19 -7.90 -6.13 13.59
N ASN A 20 -7.97 -7.38 13.13
CA ASN A 20 -7.68 -8.57 13.91
C ASN A 20 -6.72 -9.47 13.11
N PRO A 21 -5.50 -9.00 12.82
CA PRO A 21 -4.66 -9.61 11.78
C PRO A 21 -4.08 -10.97 12.20
N GLY A 22 -4.08 -11.30 13.49
CA GLY A 22 -3.57 -12.56 14.01
C GLY A 22 -2.14 -12.83 13.50
N LYS A 23 -1.94 -13.99 12.86
CA LYS A 23 -0.64 -14.37 12.28
C LYS A 23 -0.17 -13.47 11.12
N TYR A 24 -1.04 -12.66 10.53
CA TYR A 24 -0.68 -11.75 9.41
C TYR A 24 -0.22 -10.36 9.89
N LYS A 25 -0.14 -10.10 11.21
CA LYS A 25 0.20 -8.78 11.76
C LYS A 25 1.54 -8.26 11.26
N THR A 26 2.60 -9.06 11.38
CA THR A 26 3.96 -8.70 10.93
C THR A 26 4.00 -8.47 9.42
N LEU A 27 3.34 -9.34 8.63
CA LEU A 27 3.21 -9.13 7.18
C LEU A 27 2.57 -7.78 6.85
N LEU A 28 1.44 -7.42 7.48
CA LEU A 28 0.73 -6.19 7.15
C LEU A 28 1.45 -4.92 7.64
N GLY A 29 2.21 -5.02 8.74
CA GLY A 29 3.04 -3.91 9.25
C GLY A 29 4.27 -3.64 8.38
N ASP A 30 4.83 -4.68 7.76
CA ASP A 30 6.05 -4.59 6.95
C ASP A 30 5.79 -4.47 5.43
N LEU A 31 4.60 -4.84 4.97
CA LEU A 31 4.17 -4.72 3.57
C LEU A 31 3.69 -3.29 3.28
N GLN A 32 4.12 -2.71 2.16
CA GLN A 32 3.60 -1.43 1.70
C GLN A 32 2.09 -1.49 1.37
N GLY A 33 1.38 -0.39 1.63
CA GLY A 33 0.01 -0.18 1.19
C GLY A 33 -0.11 -0.15 -0.33
N ASN A 34 -1.33 0.07 -0.85
CA ASN A 34 -1.69 0.02 -2.27
C ASN A 34 -1.61 -1.38 -2.92
N ILE A 35 -0.87 -2.35 -2.35
CA ILE A 35 -0.71 -3.70 -2.90
C ILE A 35 -1.97 -4.54 -2.71
N LEU A 36 -2.32 -4.89 -1.47
CA LEU A 36 -3.51 -5.72 -1.18
C LEU A 36 -4.83 -4.98 -1.43
N LYS A 37 -4.82 -3.66 -1.27
CA LYS A 37 -5.95 -2.78 -1.51
C LYS A 37 -5.45 -1.42 -1.98
N GLY A 38 -6.08 -0.85 -3.00
CA GLY A 38 -5.72 0.48 -3.49
C GLY A 38 -5.84 1.55 -2.41
N HIS A 39 -4.95 2.55 -2.42
CA HIS A 39 -4.91 3.62 -1.42
C HIS A 39 -6.21 4.44 -1.35
N GLY A 40 -6.97 4.52 -2.46
CA GLY A 40 -8.33 5.07 -2.49
C GLY A 40 -8.40 6.61 -2.43
N ARG A 41 -7.27 7.28 -2.61
CA ARG A 41 -7.16 8.75 -2.63
C ARG A 41 -7.49 9.30 -4.02
N ASN A 42 -8.05 10.51 -4.11
CA ASN A 42 -8.49 11.11 -5.37
C ASN A 42 -7.37 11.67 -6.25
N HIS A 43 -6.21 12.01 -5.68
CA HIS A 43 -5.07 12.56 -6.41
C HIS A 43 -3.79 11.79 -6.07
N ALA A 44 -2.89 11.66 -7.04
CA ALA A 44 -1.57 11.07 -6.85
C ALA A 44 -0.51 11.80 -7.69
N VAL A 45 0.71 11.91 -7.16
CA VAL A 45 1.90 12.35 -7.88
C VAL A 45 2.88 11.18 -7.95
N HIS A 46 3.34 10.87 -9.15
CA HIS A 46 4.33 9.85 -9.45
C HIS A 46 5.64 10.52 -9.83
N LEU A 47 6.69 10.30 -9.05
CA LEU A 47 8.03 10.84 -9.29
C LEU A 47 8.97 9.70 -9.69
N PHE A 48 9.41 9.71 -10.94
CA PHE A 48 10.46 8.82 -11.44
C PHE A 48 11.80 9.49 -11.22
N ILE A 49 12.72 8.76 -10.59
CA ILE A 49 13.99 9.33 -10.17
C ILE A 49 15.17 8.52 -10.67
N GLN A 50 16.25 9.23 -10.94
CA GLN A 50 17.58 8.69 -11.15
C GLN A 50 18.49 9.23 -10.04
N PHE A 51 19.10 8.36 -9.26
CA PHE A 51 20.06 8.78 -8.23
C PHE A 51 21.32 9.37 -8.88
N LYS A 52 21.84 10.43 -8.27
CA LYS A 52 23.06 11.11 -8.74
C LYS A 52 24.27 10.22 -8.55
N ALA A 53 25.21 10.26 -9.48
CA ALA A 53 26.50 9.58 -9.32
C ALA A 53 27.19 9.97 -8.00
N ASP A 54 27.90 9.03 -7.39
CA ASP A 54 28.69 9.21 -6.16
C ASP A 54 27.88 9.65 -4.91
N LYS A 55 26.56 9.48 -4.92
CA LYS A 55 25.65 9.80 -3.79
C LYS A 55 24.96 8.59 -3.18
N GLN A 56 25.55 7.40 -3.29
CA GLN A 56 24.93 6.15 -2.88
C GLN A 56 24.61 6.12 -1.37
N ALA A 57 25.52 6.63 -0.54
CA ALA A 57 25.34 6.65 0.91
C ALA A 57 24.24 7.64 1.33
N GLU A 58 24.28 8.87 0.80
CA GLU A 58 23.28 9.89 1.08
C GLU A 58 21.89 9.49 0.54
N ALA A 59 21.84 8.85 -0.64
CA ALA A 59 20.59 8.30 -1.18
C ALA A 59 20.01 7.20 -0.29
N LYS A 60 20.83 6.30 0.26
CA LYS A 60 20.38 5.28 1.23
C LYS A 60 19.83 5.92 2.51
N GLN A 61 20.50 6.93 3.04
CA GLN A 61 20.02 7.67 4.23
C GLN A 61 18.71 8.40 3.95
N TRP A 62 18.59 9.02 2.77
CA TRP A 62 17.36 9.69 2.35
C TRP A 62 16.20 8.70 2.23
N ILE A 63 16.41 7.52 1.62
CA ILE A 63 15.39 6.47 1.53
C ILE A 63 14.97 5.99 2.92
N GLN A 64 15.93 5.77 3.82
CA GLN A 64 15.63 5.35 5.19
C GLN A 64 14.72 6.37 5.89
N LYS A 65 15.09 7.66 5.88
CA LYS A 65 14.27 8.73 6.45
C LYS A 65 12.88 8.79 5.79
N PHE A 66 12.82 8.68 4.47
CA PHE A 66 11.55 8.65 3.75
C PHE A 66 10.66 7.47 4.15
N ALA A 67 11.24 6.30 4.37
CA ALA A 67 10.50 5.09 4.76
C ALA A 67 10.07 5.07 6.24
N GLU A 68 10.82 5.74 7.12
CA GLU A 68 10.44 5.93 8.53
C GLU A 68 9.27 6.92 8.64
N GLN A 69 9.25 7.96 7.81
CA GLN A 69 8.30 9.07 7.93
C GLN A 69 7.05 8.93 7.04
N TYR A 70 7.18 8.49 5.79
CA TYR A 70 6.14 8.67 4.77
C TYR A 70 5.60 7.38 4.15
N VAL A 71 6.39 6.31 4.05
CA VAL A 71 5.95 5.08 3.38
C VAL A 71 4.84 4.41 4.21
N THR A 72 3.66 4.30 3.62
CA THR A 72 2.47 3.78 4.30
C THR A 72 2.45 2.26 4.24
N SER A 73 2.39 1.57 5.39
CA SER A 73 2.18 0.11 5.43
C SER A 73 0.73 -0.28 5.17
N ALA A 74 0.48 -1.54 4.78
CA ALA A 74 -0.85 -2.07 4.56
C ALA A 74 -1.71 -2.02 5.83
N LEU A 75 -1.10 -2.23 7.00
CA LEU A 75 -1.75 -2.09 8.30
C LEU A 75 -2.11 -0.63 8.59
N LEU A 76 -1.21 0.32 8.35
CA LEU A 76 -1.48 1.75 8.57
C LEU A 76 -2.62 2.24 7.67
N GLN A 77 -2.58 1.90 6.38
CA GLN A 77 -3.64 2.22 5.43
C GLN A 77 -5.01 1.71 5.90
N ALA A 78 -5.08 0.48 6.41
CA ALA A 78 -6.32 -0.09 6.91
C ALA A 78 -6.86 0.63 8.15
N ASN A 79 -5.98 1.00 9.08
CA ASN A 79 -6.33 1.75 10.29
C ASN A 79 -6.78 3.18 9.97
N GLU A 80 -6.08 3.92 9.11
CA GLU A 80 -6.50 5.25 8.65
C GLU A 80 -7.87 5.19 7.97
N SER A 81 -8.08 4.20 7.11
CA SER A 81 -9.36 3.99 6.46
C SER A 81 -10.49 3.72 7.46
N LEU A 82 -10.20 3.07 8.59
CA LEU A 82 -11.17 2.88 9.67
C LEU A 82 -11.48 4.20 10.39
N GLN A 83 -10.45 4.94 10.79
CA GLN A 83 -10.63 6.21 11.50
C GLN A 83 -11.43 7.22 10.67
N TYR A 84 -11.19 7.28 9.35
CA TYR A 84 -11.99 8.13 8.46
C TYR A 84 -13.48 7.74 8.46
N ARG A 85 -13.80 6.45 8.46
CA ARG A 85 -15.22 6.01 8.40
C ARG A 85 -15.96 6.18 9.72
N GLU A 86 -15.28 5.93 10.84
CA GLU A 86 -15.93 5.97 12.15
C GLU A 86 -15.97 7.38 12.73
N LYS A 87 -14.93 8.18 12.44
CA LYS A 87 -14.71 9.47 13.10
C LYS A 87 -14.45 10.63 12.14
N TYR A 88 -14.44 10.39 10.83
CA TYR A 88 -14.12 11.40 9.80
C TYR A 88 -12.75 12.08 10.00
N VAL A 89 -11.81 11.38 10.64
CA VAL A 89 -10.44 11.84 10.77
C VAL A 89 -9.68 11.46 9.51
N SER A 90 -9.18 12.47 8.79
CA SER A 90 -8.35 12.24 7.61
C SER A 90 -6.99 11.65 8.00
N GLY A 91 -6.51 10.69 7.22
CA GLY A 91 -5.19 10.09 7.40
C GLY A 91 -4.06 11.04 7.02
N SER A 92 -2.83 10.53 7.15
CA SER A 92 -1.63 11.15 6.59
C SER A 92 -1.64 11.10 5.06
N VAL A 93 -0.68 11.77 4.41
CA VAL A 93 -0.47 11.61 2.97
C VAL A 93 -0.01 10.17 2.71
N PHE A 94 -0.64 9.49 1.76
CA PHE A 94 -0.26 8.12 1.41
C PHE A 94 1.03 8.13 0.57
N SER A 95 2.00 7.24 0.86
CA SER A 95 3.18 7.08 -0.01
C SER A 95 3.65 5.65 -0.22
N ASN A 96 4.16 5.36 -1.42
CA ASN A 96 4.94 4.17 -1.77
C ASN A 96 6.35 4.55 -2.25
N PHE A 97 7.32 3.65 -2.04
CA PHE A 97 8.65 3.72 -2.61
C PHE A 97 9.00 2.40 -3.32
N LEU A 98 9.33 2.47 -4.60
CA LEU A 98 9.62 1.28 -5.41
C LEU A 98 10.96 1.42 -6.14
N LEU A 99 11.69 0.31 -6.26
CA LEU A 99 12.99 0.25 -6.94
C LEU A 99 12.88 -0.52 -8.25
N SER A 100 13.48 0.01 -9.31
CA SER A 100 13.75 -0.79 -10.52
C SER A 100 14.97 -1.68 -10.29
N VAL A 101 15.26 -2.60 -11.21
CA VAL A 101 16.53 -3.35 -11.17
C VAL A 101 17.75 -2.42 -11.19
N LYS A 102 17.66 -1.29 -11.89
CA LYS A 102 18.72 -0.28 -11.96
C LYS A 102 18.94 0.43 -10.64
N GLY A 103 17.88 0.67 -9.86
CA GLY A 103 18.01 1.16 -8.49
C GLY A 103 18.75 0.18 -7.57
N TYR A 104 18.47 -1.13 -7.68
CA TYR A 104 19.22 -2.15 -6.94
C TYR A 104 20.69 -2.22 -7.37
N GLN A 105 20.98 -2.12 -8.66
CA GLN A 105 22.35 -2.07 -9.20
C GLN A 105 23.10 -0.83 -8.73
N TYR A 106 22.46 0.34 -8.73
CA TYR A 106 23.02 1.58 -8.22
C TYR A 106 23.46 1.46 -6.76
N PHE A 107 22.80 0.63 -5.94
CA PHE A 107 23.17 0.41 -4.54
C PHE A 107 24.13 -0.77 -4.30
N ASP A 108 24.70 -1.33 -5.36
CA ASP A 108 25.59 -2.49 -5.35
C ASP A 108 24.98 -3.73 -4.68
N VAL A 109 23.65 -3.89 -4.80
CA VAL A 109 22.97 -5.07 -4.28
C VAL A 109 23.34 -6.29 -5.13
N GLN A 110 23.91 -7.31 -4.48
CA GLN A 110 24.35 -8.53 -5.15
C GLN A 110 23.20 -9.21 -5.90
N ALA A 111 23.48 -9.75 -7.09
CA ALA A 111 22.46 -10.30 -7.98
C ALA A 111 21.56 -11.40 -7.37
N PHE A 112 22.08 -12.21 -6.44
CA PHE A 112 21.27 -13.23 -5.75
C PHE A 112 20.37 -12.66 -4.65
N LYS A 113 20.62 -11.41 -4.22
CA LYS A 113 19.79 -10.63 -3.29
C LYS A 113 18.82 -9.68 -4.00
N MET A 114 18.92 -9.50 -5.31
CA MET A 114 17.92 -8.76 -6.07
C MET A 114 16.64 -9.60 -6.25
N PRO A 115 15.45 -8.97 -6.32
CA PRO A 115 14.22 -9.66 -6.73
C PRO A 115 14.43 -10.50 -7.99
N ARG A 116 13.83 -11.71 -8.02
CA ARG A 116 14.23 -12.79 -8.94
C ARG A 116 13.49 -12.82 -10.27
N ASP A 117 12.39 -12.08 -10.41
CA ASP A 117 11.60 -12.05 -11.65
C ASP A 117 12.47 -11.61 -12.83
N GLN A 118 12.40 -12.37 -13.93
CA GLN A 118 13.28 -12.15 -15.07
C GLN A 118 12.87 -10.92 -15.88
N SER A 119 11.57 -10.64 -16.00
CA SER A 119 11.06 -9.47 -16.70
C SER A 119 11.49 -8.19 -15.97
N PHE A 120 11.36 -8.17 -14.63
CA PHE A 120 11.87 -7.12 -13.76
C PHE A 120 13.38 -6.90 -13.95
N ARG A 121 14.18 -7.98 -13.95
CA ARG A 121 15.63 -7.90 -14.09
C ARG A 121 16.07 -7.39 -15.46
N ASN A 122 15.29 -7.68 -16.50
CA ASN A 122 15.54 -7.17 -17.84
C ASN A 122 15.18 -5.69 -17.96
N GLY A 123 14.14 -5.25 -17.25
CA GLY A 123 13.54 -3.92 -17.41
C GLY A 123 12.64 -3.83 -18.63
N MET A 124 11.66 -2.92 -18.61
CA MET A 124 10.65 -2.80 -19.66
C MET A 124 11.23 -2.32 -21.00
N LYS A 125 12.34 -1.56 -20.94
CA LYS A 125 13.08 -1.07 -22.12
C LYS A 125 13.88 -2.15 -22.84
N ASN A 126 13.99 -3.34 -22.27
CA ASN A 126 14.74 -4.43 -22.91
C ASN A 126 14.10 -4.79 -24.26
N GLY A 127 14.90 -4.84 -25.33
CA GLY A 127 14.38 -5.09 -26.68
C GLY A 127 13.58 -6.39 -26.83
N ALA A 128 13.92 -7.45 -26.10
CA ALA A 128 13.17 -8.70 -26.13
C ALA A 128 11.81 -8.57 -25.41
N VAL A 129 11.77 -7.86 -24.27
CA VAL A 129 10.52 -7.56 -23.54
C VAL A 129 9.62 -6.66 -24.39
N ASN A 130 10.17 -5.57 -24.94
CA ASN A 130 9.44 -4.62 -25.78
C ASN A 130 8.82 -5.31 -27.00
N THR A 131 9.61 -6.13 -27.71
CA THR A 131 9.12 -6.93 -28.85
C THR A 131 8.03 -7.92 -28.43
N PHE A 132 8.21 -8.58 -27.27
CA PHE A 132 7.25 -9.53 -26.73
C PHE A 132 5.89 -8.88 -26.40
N LEU A 133 5.88 -7.64 -25.92
CA LEU A 133 4.64 -6.91 -25.63
C LEU A 133 4.00 -6.25 -26.87
N GLY A 134 4.69 -6.24 -28.00
CA GLY A 134 4.29 -5.48 -29.19
C GLY A 134 4.33 -3.97 -28.97
N ASP A 135 5.19 -3.49 -28.06
CA ASP A 135 5.30 -2.08 -27.71
C ASP A 135 6.00 -1.26 -28.81
N PRO A 136 5.74 0.06 -28.87
CA PRO A 136 6.51 0.94 -29.74
C PRO A 136 7.98 1.00 -29.29
N PRO A 137 8.90 1.34 -30.22
CA PRO A 137 10.29 1.58 -29.90
C PRO A 137 10.46 2.60 -28.76
N VAL A 138 11.52 2.47 -27.97
CA VAL A 138 11.74 3.31 -26.77
C VAL A 138 11.92 4.78 -27.14
N GLU A 139 12.43 5.08 -28.33
CA GLU A 139 12.56 6.43 -28.88
C GLU A 139 11.22 7.16 -29.07
N ASP A 140 10.09 6.44 -29.15
CA ASP A 140 8.73 7.00 -29.27
C ASP A 140 8.06 7.25 -27.90
N TRP A 141 8.71 6.82 -26.81
CA TRP A 141 8.24 7.04 -25.45
C TRP A 141 8.44 8.52 -25.04
N ASP A 142 7.77 8.95 -23.99
CA ASP A 142 8.00 10.28 -23.41
C ASP A 142 9.44 10.39 -22.91
N LEU A 143 10.08 11.54 -23.17
CA LEU A 143 11.53 11.74 -22.95
C LEU A 143 12.01 11.27 -21.57
N GLY A 144 11.32 11.66 -20.49
CA GLY A 144 11.70 11.25 -19.13
C GLY A 144 11.55 9.76 -18.85
N LEU A 145 10.69 9.06 -19.60
CA LEU A 145 10.52 7.61 -19.53
C LEU A 145 11.52 6.85 -20.42
N GLN A 146 12.28 7.53 -21.28
CA GLN A 146 13.41 6.95 -22.03
C GLN A 146 14.66 6.80 -21.16
N GLU A 147 14.79 7.63 -20.12
CA GLU A 147 15.93 7.65 -19.22
C GLU A 147 16.09 6.36 -18.39
N GLU A 148 17.28 6.17 -17.81
CA GLU A 148 17.51 5.14 -16.80
C GLU A 148 16.81 5.54 -15.49
N ILE A 149 15.79 4.77 -15.11
CA ILE A 149 14.99 5.02 -13.91
C ILE A 149 15.48 4.12 -12.79
N HIS A 150 15.82 4.68 -11.64
CA HIS A 150 16.24 3.91 -10.46
C HIS A 150 15.09 3.59 -9.52
N ALA A 151 14.17 4.54 -9.33
CA ALA A 151 13.05 4.37 -8.41
C ALA A 151 11.81 5.15 -8.84
N LEU A 152 10.68 4.75 -8.28
CA LEU A 152 9.39 5.43 -8.38
C LEU A 152 8.89 5.75 -6.97
N ILE A 153 8.51 7.00 -6.75
CA ILE A 153 7.82 7.46 -5.55
C ILE A 153 6.38 7.79 -5.93
N ILE A 154 5.42 7.21 -5.22
CA ILE A 154 4.00 7.54 -5.38
C ILE A 154 3.57 8.26 -4.11
N VAL A 155 3.01 9.46 -4.24
CA VAL A 155 2.46 10.24 -3.13
C VAL A 155 1.01 10.54 -3.46
N ALA A 156 0.06 10.30 -2.56
CA ALA A 156 -1.36 10.43 -2.85
C ALA A 156 -2.16 11.01 -1.68
N ASP A 157 -3.12 11.88 -1.99
CA ASP A 157 -4.04 12.47 -1.02
C ASP A 157 -5.39 12.81 -1.67
N ASP A 158 -6.41 13.02 -0.85
CA ASP A 158 -7.71 13.51 -1.33
C ASP A 158 -7.71 15.03 -1.52
N ASP A 159 -6.90 15.75 -0.76
CA ASP A 159 -6.68 17.19 -0.91
C ASP A 159 -5.44 17.45 -1.78
N VAL A 160 -5.68 18.03 -2.96
CA VAL A 160 -4.62 18.33 -3.93
C VAL A 160 -3.66 19.41 -3.43
N ILE A 161 -4.09 20.34 -2.57
CA ILE A 161 -3.23 21.41 -2.05
C ILE A 161 -2.24 20.81 -1.05
N ASP A 162 -2.73 20.00 -0.10
CA ASP A 162 -1.88 19.31 0.87
C ASP A 162 -0.91 18.36 0.16
N LEU A 163 -1.38 17.61 -0.84
CA LEU A 163 -0.55 16.75 -1.69
C LEU A 163 0.61 17.53 -2.33
N LEU A 164 0.31 18.66 -2.98
CA LEU A 164 1.33 19.44 -3.69
C LEU A 164 2.30 20.12 -2.73
N GLN A 165 1.86 20.54 -1.54
CA GLN A 165 2.75 21.08 -0.51
C GLN A 165 3.74 20.03 -0.05
N GLU A 166 3.27 18.81 0.24
CA GLU A 166 4.14 17.73 0.71
C GLU A 166 5.10 17.24 -0.38
N VAL A 167 4.62 17.10 -1.62
CA VAL A 167 5.47 16.80 -2.77
C VAL A 167 6.56 17.85 -2.97
N ASN A 168 6.25 19.13 -2.77
CA ASN A 168 7.24 20.20 -2.90
C ASN A 168 8.33 20.12 -1.82
N ARG A 169 7.96 19.83 -0.56
CA ARG A 169 8.93 19.58 0.52
C ARG A 169 9.80 18.38 0.20
N LEU A 170 9.19 17.26 -0.18
CA LEU A 170 9.89 16.05 -0.59
C LEU A 170 10.89 16.31 -1.73
N CYS A 171 10.48 17.07 -2.75
CA CYS A 171 11.34 17.41 -3.88
C CYS A 171 12.56 18.26 -3.50
N GLN A 172 12.47 19.10 -2.46
CA GLN A 172 13.61 19.91 -2.02
C GLN A 172 14.73 19.03 -1.46
N ASP A 173 14.38 18.06 -0.61
CA ASP A 173 15.31 17.12 -0.03
C ASP A 173 15.83 16.13 -1.08
N LEU A 174 14.92 15.59 -1.90
CA LEU A 174 15.22 14.58 -2.92
C LEU A 174 16.24 15.09 -3.96
N ARG A 175 16.16 16.37 -4.36
CA ARG A 175 17.06 16.98 -5.34
C ARG A 175 18.53 16.99 -4.91
N GLN A 176 18.83 16.77 -3.62
CA GLN A 176 20.21 16.66 -3.14
C GLN A 176 20.86 15.33 -3.55
N VAL A 177 20.05 14.28 -3.74
CA VAL A 177 20.52 12.90 -3.95
C VAL A 177 20.07 12.28 -5.27
N ALA A 178 19.03 12.83 -5.91
CA ALA A 178 18.47 12.31 -7.15
C ALA A 178 17.98 13.43 -8.08
N ASP A 179 17.90 13.11 -9.36
CA ASP A 179 17.21 13.90 -10.37
C ASP A 179 15.83 13.31 -10.63
N ILE A 180 14.81 14.17 -10.73
CA ILE A 180 13.44 13.77 -11.09
C ILE A 180 13.36 13.79 -12.61
N VAL A 181 13.41 12.60 -13.23
CA VAL A 181 13.46 12.45 -14.70
C VAL A 181 12.07 12.51 -15.34
N GLN A 182 11.03 12.11 -14.61
CA GLN A 182 9.64 12.23 -15.04
C GLN A 182 8.73 12.48 -13.84
N ARG A 183 7.69 13.28 -14.04
CA ARG A 183 6.60 13.48 -13.08
C ARG A 183 5.27 13.26 -13.78
N GLU A 184 4.36 12.53 -13.14
CA GLU A 184 2.97 12.42 -13.56
C GLU A 184 2.04 12.82 -12.41
N ASP A 185 1.00 13.59 -12.72
CA ASP A 185 -0.04 14.00 -11.78
C ASP A 185 -1.33 13.28 -12.19
N GLY A 186 -1.70 12.27 -11.40
CA GLY A 186 -2.89 11.44 -11.59
C GLY A 186 -4.09 11.94 -10.78
N PHE A 187 -5.28 11.69 -11.29
CA PHE A 187 -6.54 11.96 -10.60
C PHE A 187 -7.61 10.91 -10.91
N ILE A 188 -8.59 10.77 -10.01
CA ILE A 188 -9.74 9.91 -10.20
C ILE A 188 -10.80 10.64 -11.04
N LEU A 189 -11.06 10.15 -12.25
CA LEU A 189 -12.12 10.65 -13.11
C LEU A 189 -13.47 10.00 -12.70
N ARG A 190 -14.53 10.81 -12.61
CA ARG A 190 -15.86 10.34 -12.18
C ARG A 190 -16.98 10.84 -13.07
N ASN A 191 -17.86 9.93 -13.51
CA ASN A 191 -19.06 10.29 -14.26
C ASN A 191 -20.12 11.00 -13.40
N THR A 192 -21.25 11.38 -13.99
CA THR A 192 -22.35 12.07 -13.30
C THR A 192 -23.00 11.23 -12.20
N GLN A 193 -22.88 9.89 -12.26
CA GLN A 193 -23.29 8.94 -11.23
C GLN A 193 -22.21 8.71 -10.15
N LYS A 194 -21.11 9.48 -10.17
CA LYS A 194 -19.95 9.38 -9.26
C LYS A 194 -19.16 8.07 -9.36
N GLN A 195 -19.41 7.27 -10.39
CA GLN A 195 -18.63 6.06 -10.66
C GLN A 195 -17.26 6.46 -11.16
N VAL A 196 -16.23 5.75 -10.71
CA VAL A 196 -14.87 5.91 -11.25
C VAL A 196 -14.85 5.39 -12.67
N ILE A 197 -14.36 6.20 -13.60
CA ILE A 197 -14.29 5.89 -15.03
C ILE A 197 -12.89 6.16 -15.57
N GLU A 198 -12.59 5.61 -16.75
CA GLU A 198 -11.44 6.01 -17.58
C GLU A 198 -11.87 6.98 -18.70
N HIS A 199 -10.93 7.44 -19.54
CA HIS A 199 -11.17 8.53 -20.50
C HIS A 199 -12.12 8.19 -21.66
N PHE A 200 -12.32 6.93 -22.02
CA PHE A 200 -13.39 6.51 -22.95
C PHE A 200 -14.78 6.48 -22.30
N GLY A 201 -14.87 6.79 -21.00
CA GLY A 201 -16.11 6.95 -20.24
C GLY A 201 -16.63 5.67 -19.61
N PHE A 202 -15.87 4.57 -19.60
CA PHE A 202 -16.28 3.30 -19.02
C PHE A 202 -15.92 3.20 -17.55
N ALA A 203 -16.85 2.66 -16.75
CA ALA A 203 -16.60 2.35 -15.35
C ALA A 203 -15.42 1.38 -15.19
N ASP A 204 -14.41 1.78 -14.41
CA ASP A 204 -13.19 1.02 -14.19
C ASP A 204 -13.06 0.60 -12.71
N GLY A 205 -12.11 -0.30 -12.42
CA GLY A 205 -11.78 -0.78 -11.08
C GLY A 205 -12.78 -1.79 -10.51
N ILE A 206 -13.80 -2.22 -11.27
CA ILE A 206 -14.87 -3.11 -10.80
C ILE A 206 -14.36 -4.52 -10.45
N SER A 207 -13.59 -5.15 -11.34
CA SER A 207 -13.11 -6.52 -11.18
C SER A 207 -11.66 -6.53 -10.68
N GLN A 208 -11.47 -7.01 -9.45
CA GLN A 208 -10.17 -7.08 -8.78
C GLN A 208 -10.05 -8.42 -8.03
N PRO A 209 -8.85 -9.02 -7.94
CA PRO A 209 -8.59 -10.04 -6.93
C PRO A 209 -8.74 -9.44 -5.52
N LEU A 210 -9.46 -10.16 -4.64
CA LEU A 210 -9.77 -9.71 -3.28
C LEU A 210 -8.98 -10.49 -2.24
N PHE A 211 -8.39 -9.77 -1.28
CA PHE A 211 -7.54 -10.33 -0.23
C PHE A 211 -8.04 -9.98 1.19
N LEU A 212 -8.60 -8.78 1.36
CA LEU A 212 -8.99 -8.25 2.67
C LEU A 212 -10.47 -8.52 2.96
N LYS A 213 -10.78 -8.73 4.24
CA LYS A 213 -12.13 -9.07 4.71
C LYS A 213 -13.19 -8.08 4.32
N ARG A 214 -12.88 -6.80 4.50
CA ARG A 214 -13.78 -5.71 4.14
C ARG A 214 -14.21 -5.77 2.67
N ASP A 215 -13.28 -6.03 1.75
CA ASP A 215 -13.56 -6.02 0.32
C ASP A 215 -14.38 -7.25 -0.09
N ILE A 216 -14.11 -8.39 0.55
CA ILE A 216 -14.88 -9.63 0.38
C ILE A 216 -16.31 -9.44 0.89
N ASP A 217 -16.49 -8.88 2.07
CA ASP A 217 -17.81 -8.62 2.65
C ASP A 217 -18.61 -7.57 1.84
N GLN A 218 -17.91 -6.55 1.31
CA GLN A 218 -18.51 -5.59 0.38
C GLN A 218 -18.94 -6.27 -0.93
N SER A 219 -18.11 -7.14 -1.50
CA SER A 219 -18.46 -7.87 -2.73
C SER A 219 -19.64 -8.83 -2.53
N ARG A 220 -19.73 -9.48 -1.37
CA ARG A 220 -20.86 -10.36 -1.01
C ARG A 220 -22.19 -9.61 -0.96
N THR A 221 -22.18 -8.37 -0.48
CA THR A 221 -23.39 -7.56 -0.29
C THR A 221 -23.76 -6.71 -1.50
N SER A 222 -22.77 -6.19 -2.23
CA SER A 222 -22.97 -5.14 -3.25
C SER A 222 -22.83 -5.63 -4.69
N SER A 223 -22.25 -6.81 -4.92
CA SER A 223 -21.94 -7.33 -6.26
C SER A 223 -22.52 -8.70 -6.54
N GLY A 224 -23.53 -9.13 -5.77
CA GLY A 224 -24.30 -10.34 -6.02
C GLY A 224 -23.72 -11.64 -5.47
N GLY A 225 -22.64 -11.61 -4.68
CA GLY A 225 -22.03 -12.81 -4.10
C GLY A 225 -20.88 -13.40 -4.94
N PHE A 226 -20.64 -14.70 -4.77
CA PHE A 226 -19.55 -15.46 -5.42
C PHE A 226 -20.05 -16.77 -6.06
N ASP A 227 -21.34 -16.92 -6.31
CA ASP A 227 -21.92 -18.14 -6.90
C ASP A 227 -21.59 -18.31 -8.40
N LYS A 228 -21.30 -17.21 -9.11
CA LYS A 228 -20.84 -17.26 -10.51
C LYS A 228 -19.35 -17.00 -10.66
N TRP A 229 -18.80 -16.10 -9.85
CA TRP A 229 -17.38 -15.77 -9.88
C TRP A 229 -16.83 -15.43 -8.50
N ASP A 230 -15.92 -16.28 -8.02
CA ASP A 230 -15.17 -16.01 -6.81
C ASP A 230 -14.01 -15.05 -7.09
N SER A 231 -14.10 -13.83 -6.58
CA SER A 231 -13.05 -12.81 -6.77
C SER A 231 -11.87 -12.96 -5.80
N ARG A 232 -11.96 -13.86 -4.80
CA ARG A 232 -10.86 -14.10 -3.86
C ARG A 232 -9.62 -14.63 -4.58
N ALA A 233 -8.46 -14.32 -4.02
CA ALA A 233 -7.18 -14.75 -4.52
C ALA A 233 -6.21 -15.11 -3.39
N PRO A 234 -5.30 -16.07 -3.59
CA PRO A 234 -4.24 -16.33 -2.64
C PRO A 234 -3.27 -15.14 -2.58
N LEU A 235 -2.62 -14.93 -1.45
CA LEU A 235 -1.58 -13.89 -1.30
C LEU A 235 -0.43 -14.12 -2.28
N SER A 236 -0.11 -15.37 -2.59
CA SER A 236 0.91 -15.76 -3.59
C SER A 236 0.64 -15.24 -5.01
N LEU A 237 -0.58 -14.75 -5.30
CA LEU A 237 -0.88 -14.07 -6.57
C LEU A 237 -0.20 -12.70 -6.66
N VAL A 238 0.03 -12.02 -5.53
CA VAL A 238 0.48 -10.63 -5.51
C VAL A 238 1.74 -10.42 -4.68
N LEU A 239 2.01 -11.28 -3.69
CA LEU A 239 3.14 -11.16 -2.79
C LEU A 239 4.27 -12.10 -3.16
N THR A 240 5.49 -11.59 -3.05
CA THR A 240 6.73 -12.36 -3.14
C THR A 240 7.65 -11.99 -2.00
N LYS A 241 8.48 -12.94 -1.55
CA LYS A 241 9.37 -12.71 -0.41
C LYS A 241 10.40 -11.64 -0.77
N ASP A 242 10.57 -10.63 0.09
CA ASP A 242 11.66 -9.65 -0.09
C ASP A 242 12.99 -10.32 0.29
N PRO A 243 13.96 -10.50 -0.64
CA PRO A 243 15.23 -11.12 -0.32
C PRO A 243 16.11 -10.33 0.66
N ASN A 244 15.79 -9.06 0.92
CA ASN A 244 16.55 -8.14 1.77
C ASN A 244 15.79 -7.70 3.03
N GLY A 245 14.54 -8.16 3.20
CA GLY A 245 13.70 -7.85 4.35
C GLY A 245 14.31 -8.34 5.67
N LYS A 246 13.90 -7.74 6.78
CA LYS A 246 14.47 -8.02 8.11
C LYS A 246 13.59 -8.87 9.02
N THR A 247 12.38 -9.19 8.58
CA THR A 247 11.45 -10.04 9.32
C THR A 247 11.18 -11.35 8.58
N ASP A 248 10.77 -12.37 9.34
CA ASP A 248 10.35 -13.66 8.76
C ASP A 248 9.15 -13.50 7.81
N ASP A 249 8.42 -12.39 7.91
CA ASP A 249 7.25 -12.07 7.10
C ASP A 249 7.43 -10.79 6.26
N SER A 250 8.67 -10.43 5.90
CA SER A 250 8.93 -9.39 4.91
C SER A 250 8.55 -9.84 3.50
N TYR A 251 7.56 -9.19 2.90
CA TYR A 251 7.10 -9.41 1.54
C TYR A 251 7.05 -8.09 0.77
N GLY A 252 7.16 -8.19 -0.54
CA GLY A 252 6.93 -7.11 -1.49
C GLY A 252 6.08 -7.58 -2.66
N SER A 253 5.96 -6.73 -3.68
CA SER A 253 5.23 -7.04 -4.91
C SER A 253 5.90 -6.37 -6.10
N TYR A 254 5.84 -7.00 -7.28
CA TYR A 254 6.29 -6.35 -8.50
C TYR A 254 5.21 -5.41 -9.00
N LEU A 255 5.59 -4.18 -9.34
CA LEU A 255 4.73 -3.20 -9.99
C LEU A 255 5.09 -3.11 -11.48
N VAL A 256 4.07 -3.16 -12.33
CA VAL A 256 4.16 -2.73 -13.72
C VAL A 256 3.59 -1.32 -13.79
N TYR A 257 4.35 -0.39 -14.36
CA TYR A 257 3.89 0.97 -14.65
C TYR A 257 3.91 1.20 -16.16
N ARG A 258 2.79 1.67 -16.73
CA ARG A 258 2.70 2.06 -18.14
C ARG A 258 1.87 3.33 -18.28
N LYS A 259 2.41 4.33 -18.98
CA LYS A 259 1.65 5.50 -19.40
C LYS A 259 0.96 5.18 -20.73
N LEU A 260 -0.37 5.14 -20.71
CA LEU A 260 -1.20 4.76 -21.84
C LEU A 260 -2.04 5.97 -22.28
N GLU A 261 -1.64 6.61 -23.38
CA GLU A 261 -2.38 7.73 -23.97
C GLU A 261 -3.62 7.22 -24.72
N GLN A 262 -4.74 7.92 -24.56
CA GLN A 262 -6.03 7.53 -25.12
C GLN A 262 -6.52 8.61 -26.09
N ASP A 263 -6.73 8.24 -27.36
CA ASP A 263 -7.40 9.13 -28.34
C ASP A 263 -8.92 8.97 -28.20
N VAL A 264 -9.51 9.75 -27.29
CA VAL A 264 -10.92 9.65 -26.90
C VAL A 264 -11.84 10.00 -28.07
N LYS A 265 -11.46 10.99 -28.88
CA LYS A 265 -12.27 11.38 -30.02
C LYS A 265 -12.29 10.28 -31.07
N ALA A 266 -11.13 9.78 -31.47
CA ALA A 266 -11.04 8.74 -32.49
C ALA A 266 -11.69 7.43 -32.04
N PHE A 267 -11.53 7.05 -30.77
CA PHE A 267 -12.23 5.89 -30.20
C PHE A 267 -13.75 5.98 -30.36
N HIS A 268 -14.35 7.13 -30.02
CA HIS A 268 -15.80 7.30 -30.15
C HIS A 268 -16.26 7.40 -31.62
N GLU A 269 -15.46 7.98 -32.51
CA GLU A 269 -15.76 8.01 -33.95
C GLU A 269 -15.75 6.58 -34.53
N ASP A 270 -14.79 5.75 -34.14
CA ASP A 270 -14.69 4.35 -34.55
C ASP A 270 -15.80 3.49 -33.91
N GLN A 271 -16.17 3.75 -32.65
CA GLN A 271 -17.33 3.12 -31.99
C GLN A 271 -18.63 3.39 -32.75
N GLN A 272 -18.82 4.61 -33.23
CA GLN A 272 -19.99 4.99 -34.04
C GLN A 272 -20.00 4.29 -35.39
N GLU A 273 -18.84 4.11 -36.01
CA GLU A 273 -18.73 3.43 -37.29
C GLU A 273 -18.94 1.91 -37.15
N LEU A 274 -18.39 1.31 -36.09
CA LEU A 274 -18.69 -0.06 -35.70
C LEU A 274 -20.20 -0.26 -35.49
N ALA A 275 -20.85 0.62 -34.73
CA ALA A 275 -22.29 0.54 -34.46
C ALA A 275 -23.12 0.52 -35.75
N LYS A 276 -22.79 1.41 -36.71
CA LYS A 276 -23.44 1.45 -38.03
C LYS A 276 -23.17 0.19 -38.85
N THR A 277 -21.93 -0.28 -38.86
CA THR A 277 -21.50 -1.41 -39.68
C THR A 277 -22.10 -2.74 -39.20
N VAL A 278 -22.15 -2.95 -37.88
CA VAL A 278 -22.75 -4.14 -37.28
C VAL A 278 -24.28 -4.05 -37.28
N GLY A 279 -24.84 -2.83 -37.20
CA GLY A 279 -26.27 -2.58 -37.17
C GLY A 279 -26.85 -2.60 -35.74
N VAL A 280 -26.07 -2.15 -34.75
CA VAL A 280 -26.45 -2.10 -33.32
C VAL A 280 -26.43 -0.67 -32.77
N GLY A 281 -26.99 -0.45 -31.59
CA GLY A 281 -26.89 0.84 -30.90
C GLY A 281 -25.46 1.16 -30.46
N GLU A 282 -25.09 2.45 -30.43
CA GLU A 282 -23.74 2.92 -30.05
C GLU A 282 -23.29 2.43 -28.67
N ASN A 283 -24.20 2.45 -27.69
CA ASN A 283 -23.91 1.93 -26.34
C ASN A 283 -23.59 0.43 -26.34
N LEU A 284 -24.30 -0.36 -27.16
CA LEU A 284 -24.04 -1.80 -27.29
C LEU A 284 -22.72 -2.04 -28.02
N ALA A 285 -22.41 -1.28 -29.08
CA ALA A 285 -21.11 -1.36 -29.75
C ALA A 285 -19.94 -1.11 -28.79
N GLY A 286 -20.03 -0.06 -27.96
CA GLY A 286 -19.07 0.20 -26.88
C GLY A 286 -18.97 -0.97 -25.90
N ALA A 287 -20.11 -1.54 -25.52
CA ALA A 287 -20.15 -2.69 -24.61
C ALA A 287 -19.59 -3.97 -25.23
N LEU A 288 -19.64 -4.16 -26.54
CA LEU A 288 -19.02 -5.28 -27.25
C LEU A 288 -17.50 -5.12 -27.35
N ILE A 289 -17.00 -3.88 -27.47
CA ILE A 289 -15.56 -3.57 -27.45
C ILE A 289 -14.95 -3.90 -26.07
N VAL A 290 -15.56 -3.38 -25.01
CA VAL A 290 -15.01 -3.47 -23.65
C VAL A 290 -15.44 -4.76 -22.93
N GLY A 291 -16.64 -5.26 -23.24
CA GLY A 291 -17.35 -6.32 -22.52
C GLY A 291 -18.26 -5.80 -21.39
N ARG A 292 -18.35 -4.48 -21.22
CA ARG A 292 -19.26 -3.79 -20.30
C ARG A 292 -19.75 -2.49 -20.93
N PHE A 293 -20.99 -2.10 -20.63
CA PHE A 293 -21.47 -0.75 -20.89
C PHE A 293 -20.69 0.28 -20.06
N GLN A 294 -20.79 1.56 -20.43
CA GLN A 294 -20.12 2.65 -19.72
C GLN A 294 -20.51 2.74 -18.23
N ASP A 295 -21.74 2.36 -17.86
CA ASP A 295 -22.20 2.29 -16.46
C ASP A 295 -21.65 1.07 -15.69
N GLY A 296 -20.90 0.19 -16.37
CA GLY A 296 -20.32 -1.04 -15.85
C GLY A 296 -21.18 -2.29 -16.03
N THR A 297 -22.39 -2.20 -16.59
CA THR A 297 -23.27 -3.36 -16.85
C THR A 297 -22.55 -4.40 -17.73
N PRO A 298 -22.39 -5.68 -17.32
CA PRO A 298 -21.75 -6.70 -18.15
C PRO A 298 -22.57 -7.02 -19.40
N VAL A 299 -21.96 -6.94 -20.59
CA VAL A 299 -22.66 -7.21 -21.86
C VAL A 299 -23.09 -8.68 -22.00
N VAL A 300 -22.45 -9.60 -21.27
CA VAL A 300 -22.88 -11.01 -21.23
C VAL A 300 -24.27 -11.18 -20.56
N ASN A 301 -24.66 -10.24 -19.69
CA ASN A 301 -25.91 -10.31 -18.94
C ASN A 301 -27.04 -9.46 -19.54
N SER A 302 -26.72 -8.44 -20.32
CA SER A 302 -27.68 -7.47 -20.85
C SER A 302 -27.22 -6.88 -22.19
N ASP A 303 -28.15 -6.54 -23.06
CA ASP A 303 -27.94 -5.78 -24.30
C ASP A 303 -28.18 -4.26 -24.13
N THR A 304 -28.53 -3.82 -22.91
CA THR A 304 -28.77 -2.42 -22.56
C THR A 304 -28.11 -2.06 -21.22
N PRO A 305 -27.72 -0.78 -21.02
CA PRO A 305 -27.21 -0.31 -19.74
C PRO A 305 -28.33 -0.35 -18.68
N SER A 306 -28.00 -0.82 -17.48
CA SER A 306 -28.99 -1.04 -16.41
C SER A 306 -29.21 0.18 -15.52
N GLY A 307 -28.25 1.12 -15.47
CA GLY A 307 -28.26 2.26 -14.53
C GLY A 307 -28.13 1.85 -13.05
N ALA A 308 -27.92 0.57 -12.76
CA ALA A 308 -27.75 0.02 -11.41
C ALA A 308 -26.27 -0.13 -11.06
N THR A 309 -25.98 -0.44 -9.79
CA THR A 309 -24.61 -0.76 -9.35
C THR A 309 -24.05 -1.92 -10.19
N SER A 310 -22.90 -1.69 -10.83
CA SER A 310 -22.23 -2.69 -11.65
C SER A 310 -21.93 -3.97 -10.86
N THR A 311 -22.42 -5.11 -11.35
CA THR A 311 -22.13 -6.43 -10.79
C THR A 311 -20.80 -6.99 -11.32
N ASN A 312 -20.14 -7.82 -10.48
CA ASN A 312 -18.99 -8.62 -10.89
C ASN A 312 -19.26 -10.14 -10.80
N ASN A 313 -20.44 -10.53 -10.31
CA ASN A 313 -20.83 -11.92 -10.14
C ASN A 313 -21.49 -12.48 -11.41
N PHE A 314 -20.66 -12.76 -12.40
CA PHE A 314 -21.03 -13.47 -13.63
C PHE A 314 -19.84 -14.28 -14.13
N ASN A 315 -20.11 -15.25 -14.99
CA ASN A 315 -19.13 -15.96 -15.80
C ASN A 315 -19.65 -16.02 -17.24
N TYR A 316 -18.93 -16.69 -18.14
CA TYR A 316 -19.33 -16.80 -19.55
C TYR A 316 -19.98 -18.16 -19.88
N ASP A 317 -20.45 -18.88 -18.86
CA ASP A 317 -20.85 -20.28 -19.00
C ASP A 317 -22.03 -20.50 -19.94
N GLN A 318 -22.87 -19.48 -20.10
CA GLN A 318 -24.07 -19.47 -20.94
C GLN A 318 -23.86 -18.68 -22.24
N ASP A 319 -22.62 -18.45 -22.63
CA ASP A 319 -22.24 -17.74 -23.84
C ASP A 319 -20.95 -18.33 -24.43
N PRO A 320 -21.04 -19.39 -25.27
CA PRO A 320 -22.12 -19.59 -26.24
C PRO A 320 -23.20 -20.60 -25.86
N GLU A 321 -24.43 -20.39 -26.38
CA GLU A 321 -25.60 -21.27 -26.14
C GLU A 321 -25.50 -22.66 -26.78
N ASN A 322 -24.55 -22.91 -27.69
CA ASN A 322 -24.37 -24.20 -28.38
C ASN A 322 -22.90 -24.68 -28.32
N PHE A 323 -22.67 -25.83 -27.67
CA PHE A 323 -21.40 -26.57 -27.70
C PHE A 323 -21.24 -27.35 -29.03
N GLY A 324 -21.18 -26.63 -30.14
CA GLY A 324 -20.70 -27.19 -31.41
C GLY A 324 -19.17 -27.28 -31.43
N LEU A 325 -18.60 -27.88 -32.49
CA LEU A 325 -17.15 -27.99 -32.73
C LEU A 325 -16.43 -26.61 -32.84
N THR A 326 -17.17 -25.50 -32.83
CA THR A 326 -16.62 -24.14 -32.80
C THR A 326 -17.54 -23.25 -31.95
N PRO A 327 -17.23 -23.01 -30.66
CA PRO A 327 -18.02 -22.13 -29.81
C PRO A 327 -18.04 -20.70 -30.38
N LYS A 328 -19.23 -20.08 -30.47
CA LYS A 328 -19.43 -18.74 -31.02
C LYS A 328 -20.21 -17.84 -30.05
N PRO A 329 -19.55 -16.91 -29.34
CA PRO A 329 -20.21 -16.07 -28.35
C PRO A 329 -21.20 -15.13 -29.05
N THR A 330 -22.43 -15.08 -28.54
CA THR A 330 -23.50 -14.26 -29.11
C THR A 330 -23.84 -13.05 -28.23
N LYS A 331 -23.31 -12.99 -26.99
CA LYS A 331 -23.55 -11.88 -26.04
C LYS A 331 -22.29 -11.05 -25.81
N CYS A 332 -21.21 -11.65 -25.35
CA CYS A 332 -19.93 -10.99 -25.07
C CYS A 332 -18.83 -11.59 -25.97
N PRO A 333 -18.37 -10.88 -27.01
CA PRO A 333 -17.36 -11.40 -27.93
C PRO A 333 -16.09 -11.89 -27.21
N PHE A 334 -15.44 -12.94 -27.72
CA PHE A 334 -14.20 -13.45 -27.15
C PHE A 334 -13.07 -12.40 -27.16
N HIS A 335 -13.07 -11.48 -28.13
CA HIS A 335 -12.11 -10.39 -28.20
C HIS A 335 -12.44 -9.21 -27.29
N ALA A 336 -13.61 -9.16 -26.65
CA ALA A 336 -13.97 -8.07 -25.74
C ALA A 336 -12.93 -7.94 -24.62
N HIS A 337 -12.50 -6.72 -24.30
CA HIS A 337 -11.37 -6.45 -23.42
C HIS A 337 -11.42 -7.24 -22.10
N ILE A 338 -12.55 -7.22 -21.38
CA ILE A 338 -12.66 -7.92 -20.09
C ILE A 338 -12.70 -9.45 -20.22
N ARG A 339 -13.07 -10.00 -21.38
CA ARG A 339 -13.12 -11.45 -21.63
C ARG A 339 -11.75 -11.97 -22.08
N LYS A 340 -10.99 -11.16 -22.83
CA LYS A 340 -9.57 -11.41 -23.11
C LYS A 340 -8.73 -11.41 -21.84
N THR A 341 -8.88 -10.39 -21.00
CA THR A 341 -8.04 -10.19 -19.81
C THR A 341 -8.48 -11.02 -18.60
N ASN A 342 -9.70 -11.54 -18.59
CA ASN A 342 -10.19 -12.49 -17.60
C ASN A 342 -11.25 -13.41 -18.23
N PRO A 343 -10.83 -14.57 -18.78
CA PRO A 343 -11.72 -15.47 -19.54
C PRO A 343 -12.73 -16.25 -18.68
N ARG A 344 -12.63 -16.18 -17.35
CA ARG A 344 -13.53 -16.80 -16.36
C ARG A 344 -13.91 -18.26 -16.67
N GLY A 345 -12.93 -19.05 -17.10
CA GLY A 345 -13.07 -20.47 -17.39
C GLY A 345 -13.20 -20.84 -18.86
N ASP A 346 -13.18 -19.87 -19.79
CA ASP A 346 -13.16 -20.18 -21.23
C ASP A 346 -11.98 -21.08 -21.61
N THR A 347 -10.81 -20.93 -20.94
CA THR A 347 -9.62 -21.76 -21.21
C THR A 347 -9.80 -23.24 -20.83
N GLY A 348 -10.75 -23.53 -19.92
CA GLY A 348 -11.11 -24.90 -19.54
C GLY A 348 -12.20 -25.50 -20.41
N ARG A 349 -12.80 -24.72 -21.32
CA ARG A 349 -13.95 -25.12 -22.17
C ARG A 349 -13.57 -25.37 -23.63
N VAL A 350 -12.29 -25.26 -23.97
CA VAL A 350 -11.76 -25.62 -25.29
C VAL A 350 -11.47 -27.11 -25.37
N GLU A 351 -11.54 -27.69 -26.58
CA GLU A 351 -11.32 -29.14 -26.79
C GLU A 351 -9.94 -29.62 -26.33
N SER A 352 -8.93 -28.75 -26.34
CA SER A 352 -7.57 -29.06 -25.92
C SER A 352 -7.36 -29.02 -24.40
N ALA A 353 -8.37 -28.63 -23.61
CA ALA A 353 -8.24 -28.54 -22.17
C ALA A 353 -8.21 -29.95 -21.53
N PRO A 354 -7.19 -30.29 -20.72
CA PRO A 354 -7.09 -31.62 -20.12
C PRO A 354 -8.14 -31.86 -19.03
N ASN A 355 -8.46 -30.82 -18.25
CA ASN A 355 -9.48 -30.84 -17.20
C ASN A 355 -9.91 -29.40 -16.86
N PHE A 356 -11.22 -29.15 -16.70
CA PHE A 356 -11.77 -27.80 -16.48
C PHE A 356 -11.24 -27.14 -15.20
N GLU A 357 -11.28 -27.85 -14.07
CA GLU A 357 -10.87 -27.29 -12.76
C GLU A 357 -9.39 -26.88 -12.74
N GLU A 358 -8.54 -27.70 -13.35
CA GLU A 358 -7.10 -27.41 -13.41
C GLU A 358 -6.81 -26.24 -14.37
N ALA A 359 -7.47 -26.21 -15.53
CA ALA A 359 -7.36 -25.09 -16.46
C ALA A 359 -7.83 -23.78 -15.82
N LEU A 360 -8.98 -23.79 -15.13
CA LEU A 360 -9.49 -22.63 -14.41
C LEU A 360 -8.55 -22.17 -13.28
N ARG A 361 -7.92 -23.11 -12.56
CA ARG A 361 -6.92 -22.80 -11.52
C ARG A 361 -5.71 -22.08 -12.11
N VAL A 362 -5.18 -22.58 -13.23
CA VAL A 362 -4.05 -21.96 -13.96
C VAL A 362 -4.47 -20.59 -14.50
N GLU A 363 -5.63 -20.50 -15.16
CA GLU A 363 -6.19 -19.26 -15.71
C GLU A 363 -6.26 -18.14 -14.66
N ARG A 364 -6.79 -18.48 -13.47
CA ARG A 364 -6.92 -17.54 -12.35
C ARG A 364 -5.57 -17.12 -11.75
N GLY A 365 -4.50 -17.85 -12.03
CA GLY A 365 -3.13 -17.52 -11.66
C GLY A 365 -2.53 -16.36 -12.45
N HIS A 366 -3.10 -16.02 -13.61
CA HIS A 366 -2.64 -14.90 -14.45
C HIS A 366 -3.27 -13.56 -14.08
N ARG A 367 -4.20 -13.53 -13.10
CA ARG A 367 -4.88 -12.30 -12.67
C ARG A 367 -3.89 -11.30 -12.08
N ILE A 368 -4.18 -10.01 -12.24
CA ILE A 368 -3.38 -8.88 -11.72
C ILE A 368 -4.21 -8.00 -10.77
N ALA A 369 -3.57 -7.32 -9.83
CA ALA A 369 -4.21 -6.32 -8.97
C ALA A 369 -3.98 -4.90 -9.53
N ARG A 370 -4.98 -4.33 -10.21
CA ARG A 370 -4.84 -3.03 -10.93
C ARG A 370 -5.02 -1.84 -9.98
N ARG A 371 -4.18 -0.83 -10.11
CA ARG A 371 -4.14 0.42 -9.32
C ARG A 371 -3.98 1.66 -10.20
N GLY A 372 -4.45 1.58 -11.44
CA GLY A 372 -4.34 2.66 -12.40
C GLY A 372 -5.12 3.91 -11.99
N ILE A 373 -4.69 5.05 -12.50
CA ILE A 373 -5.29 6.37 -12.27
C ILE A 373 -5.21 7.21 -13.56
N SER A 374 -6.18 8.08 -13.81
CA SER A 374 -6.24 8.89 -15.03
C SER A 374 -5.23 10.05 -15.00
N TYR A 375 -4.76 10.52 -16.16
CA TYR A 375 -3.96 11.74 -16.30
C TYR A 375 -4.47 12.65 -17.44
N GLY A 376 -4.11 13.92 -17.44
CA GLY A 376 -4.47 14.87 -18.50
C GLY A 376 -5.81 15.58 -18.27
N GLU A 377 -6.70 15.55 -19.26
CA GLU A 377 -7.98 16.26 -19.24
C GLU A 377 -8.95 15.67 -18.21
N ASN A 378 -9.56 16.54 -17.41
CA ASN A 378 -10.51 16.17 -16.34
C ASN A 378 -11.95 16.63 -16.62
N ASP A 379 -12.16 17.45 -17.65
CA ASP A 379 -13.50 17.83 -18.12
C ASP A 379 -14.06 16.75 -19.07
N LEU A 380 -15.05 16.00 -18.57
CA LEU A 380 -15.73 14.92 -19.28
C LEU A 380 -16.44 15.34 -20.58
N THR A 381 -16.67 16.64 -20.79
CA THR A 381 -17.30 17.12 -22.01
C THR A 381 -16.33 17.16 -23.20
N LYS A 382 -15.03 17.11 -22.93
CA LYS A 382 -14.00 17.14 -23.95
C LYS A 382 -13.62 15.73 -24.39
N LYS A 383 -13.16 15.64 -25.63
CA LYS A 383 -12.66 14.39 -26.25
C LYS A 383 -11.22 14.61 -26.69
N PRO A 384 -10.23 14.54 -25.76
CA PRO A 384 -8.84 14.77 -26.09
C PRO A 384 -8.33 13.70 -27.07
N GLN A 385 -7.43 14.10 -27.98
CA GLN A 385 -6.76 13.18 -28.92
C GLN A 385 -5.35 12.80 -28.47
N VAL A 386 -4.74 13.64 -27.63
CA VAL A 386 -3.38 13.50 -27.10
C VAL A 386 -3.33 14.08 -25.69
N GLY A 387 -2.32 13.70 -24.91
CA GLY A 387 -2.03 14.27 -23.59
C GLY A 387 -3.00 13.86 -22.49
N SER A 388 -3.85 12.86 -22.71
CA SER A 388 -4.77 12.30 -21.71
C SER A 388 -4.83 10.79 -21.81
N GLY A 389 -5.07 10.12 -20.68
CA GLY A 389 -5.25 8.69 -20.67
C GLY A 389 -5.06 8.07 -19.29
N LEU A 390 -4.53 6.85 -19.27
CA LEU A 390 -4.38 6.04 -18.07
C LEU A 390 -2.91 5.90 -17.67
N LEU A 391 -2.58 6.26 -16.44
CA LEU A 391 -1.39 5.76 -15.76
C LEU A 391 -1.75 4.36 -15.28
N PHE A 392 -1.42 3.36 -16.08
CA PHE A 392 -1.70 1.96 -15.77
C PHE A 392 -0.68 1.44 -14.75
N LEU A 393 -1.19 0.95 -13.62
CA LEU A 393 -0.42 0.31 -12.57
C LEU A 393 -1.03 -1.04 -12.25
N CYS A 394 -0.23 -2.08 -12.12
CA CYS A 394 -0.69 -3.33 -11.53
C CYS A 394 0.38 -4.05 -10.71
N PHE A 395 -0.07 -4.70 -9.64
CA PHE A 395 0.75 -5.52 -8.76
C PHE A 395 0.57 -7.02 -9.03
N GLN A 396 1.66 -7.76 -8.91
CA GLN A 396 1.75 -9.20 -9.12
C GLN A 396 2.96 -9.80 -8.38
N ALA A 397 2.94 -11.13 -8.18
CA ALA A 397 4.08 -11.88 -7.68
C ALA A 397 5.05 -12.33 -8.79
N ASP A 398 4.57 -12.39 -10.04
CA ASP A 398 5.31 -12.85 -11.23
C ASP A 398 4.85 -12.03 -12.46
N ILE A 399 5.74 -11.17 -12.98
CA ILE A 399 5.42 -10.30 -14.12
C ILE A 399 5.25 -11.13 -15.40
N GLU A 400 6.10 -12.13 -15.59
CA GLU A 400 6.11 -12.99 -16.76
C GLU A 400 4.77 -13.75 -16.87
N ASN A 401 4.33 -14.36 -15.78
CA ASN A 401 3.11 -15.17 -15.74
C ASN A 401 1.82 -14.34 -15.61
N GLN A 402 1.89 -13.04 -15.30
CA GLN A 402 0.70 -12.23 -15.04
C GLN A 402 0.56 -11.12 -16.09
N PHE A 403 1.11 -9.93 -15.88
CA PHE A 403 0.93 -8.82 -16.83
C PHE A 403 1.46 -9.14 -18.24
N ASN A 404 2.68 -9.67 -18.36
CA ASN A 404 3.27 -9.97 -19.66
C ASN A 404 2.52 -11.08 -20.39
N PHE A 405 2.13 -12.13 -19.67
CA PHE A 405 1.29 -13.20 -20.21
C PHE A 405 -0.06 -12.67 -20.68
N MET A 406 -0.75 -11.85 -19.87
CA MET A 406 -2.04 -11.27 -20.22
C MET A 406 -1.94 -10.40 -21.48
N GLN A 407 -0.95 -9.51 -21.55
CA GLN A 407 -0.77 -8.63 -22.71
C GLN A 407 -0.43 -9.45 -23.97
N ASN A 408 0.61 -10.27 -23.93
CA ASN A 408 1.08 -10.97 -25.13
C ASN A 408 0.22 -12.19 -25.49
N SER A 409 0.03 -13.10 -24.55
CA SER A 409 -0.60 -14.40 -24.81
C SER A 409 -2.12 -14.32 -24.95
N TRP A 410 -2.77 -13.29 -24.37
CA TRP A 410 -4.21 -13.13 -24.45
C TRP A 410 -4.61 -11.95 -25.34
N SER A 411 -4.23 -10.72 -24.99
CA SER A 411 -4.69 -9.51 -25.69
C SER A 411 -4.10 -9.35 -27.10
N ASN A 412 -2.82 -9.65 -27.29
CA ASN A 412 -2.11 -9.51 -28.57
C ASN A 412 -2.33 -10.70 -29.53
N THR A 413 -2.97 -11.79 -29.07
CA THR A 413 -3.04 -13.04 -29.82
C THR A 413 -4.37 -13.21 -30.55
N ASN A 414 -4.31 -13.41 -31.88
CA ASN A 414 -5.50 -13.67 -32.72
C ASN A 414 -6.23 -14.98 -32.40
N ASN A 415 -5.53 -15.97 -31.87
CA ASN A 415 -6.03 -17.32 -31.64
C ASN A 415 -6.29 -17.63 -30.15
N PHE A 416 -6.69 -16.61 -29.40
CA PHE A 416 -7.06 -16.76 -28.00
C PHE A 416 -8.47 -16.23 -27.75
N VAL A 417 -9.39 -16.97 -27.12
CA VAL A 417 -9.25 -18.35 -26.59
C VAL A 417 -9.53 -19.44 -27.65
N ALA A 418 -10.04 -19.04 -28.81
CA ALA A 418 -10.34 -19.91 -29.94
C ALA A 418 -9.59 -19.42 -31.20
N VAL A 419 -9.61 -20.22 -32.26
CA VAL A 419 -9.04 -19.83 -33.55
C VAL A 419 -9.79 -18.62 -34.10
N ASP A 420 -9.04 -17.66 -34.66
CA ASP A 420 -9.60 -16.55 -35.44
C ASP A 420 -10.56 -15.62 -34.65
N VAL A 421 -10.20 -15.32 -33.40
CA VAL A 421 -10.94 -14.42 -32.50
C VAL A 421 -10.64 -12.95 -32.77
N GLY A 422 -9.37 -12.65 -33.12
CA GLY A 422 -8.85 -11.31 -33.22
C GLY A 422 -8.13 -10.83 -31.95
N LEU A 423 -7.48 -9.68 -32.05
CA LEU A 423 -6.85 -8.97 -30.94
C LEU A 423 -7.89 -8.33 -30.02
N ASP A 424 -7.49 -8.06 -28.79
CA ASP A 424 -8.21 -7.15 -27.88
C ASP A 424 -8.32 -5.75 -28.52
N PRO A 425 -9.53 -5.20 -28.73
CA PRO A 425 -9.73 -3.93 -29.43
C PRO A 425 -9.29 -2.70 -28.63
N VAL A 426 -9.03 -2.84 -27.32
CA VAL A 426 -8.64 -1.72 -26.45
C VAL A 426 -7.13 -1.68 -26.26
N ILE A 427 -6.47 -2.83 -26.10
CA ILE A 427 -5.03 -2.88 -25.75
C ILE A 427 -4.19 -3.85 -26.60
N GLY A 428 -4.78 -4.58 -27.56
CA GLY A 428 -4.05 -5.57 -28.35
C GLY A 428 -3.06 -4.92 -29.32
N GLN A 429 -1.80 -5.37 -29.30
CA GLN A 429 -0.70 -4.88 -30.14
C GLN A 429 0.02 -6.03 -30.87
N PRO A 430 0.61 -5.83 -32.07
CA PRO A 430 0.57 -4.63 -32.91
C PRO A 430 -0.83 -4.39 -33.53
N PRO A 431 -1.09 -3.28 -34.25
CA PRO A 431 -2.43 -2.93 -34.74
C PRO A 431 -3.12 -4.10 -35.47
N PRO A 432 -4.45 -4.24 -35.32
CA PRO A 432 -5.18 -5.44 -35.73
C PRO A 432 -4.98 -5.80 -37.20
N GLY A 433 -4.70 -7.08 -37.43
CA GLY A 433 -4.41 -7.66 -38.74
C GLY A 433 -5.58 -8.39 -39.40
N GLY A 434 -6.82 -7.94 -39.19
CA GLY A 434 -8.01 -8.66 -39.66
C GLY A 434 -8.43 -9.73 -38.66
N ASN A 435 -9.73 -9.79 -38.31
CA ASN A 435 -10.53 -10.99 -37.97
C ASN A 435 -11.50 -10.82 -36.78
N GLN A 436 -11.70 -9.60 -36.28
CA GLN A 436 -12.70 -9.35 -35.24
C GLN A 436 -14.13 -9.52 -35.80
N LYS A 437 -14.88 -10.46 -35.23
CA LYS A 437 -16.25 -10.85 -35.62
C LYS A 437 -17.29 -10.40 -34.61
N TRP A 438 -18.19 -9.53 -35.03
CA TRP A 438 -19.16 -8.87 -34.14
C TRP A 438 -20.57 -9.40 -34.37
N PRO A 439 -21.30 -9.81 -33.31
CA PRO A 439 -22.66 -10.34 -33.44
C PRO A 439 -23.64 -9.24 -33.83
N GLN A 440 -24.42 -9.43 -34.89
CA GLN A 440 -25.44 -8.46 -35.34
C GLN A 440 -26.67 -8.42 -34.43
N THR A 441 -27.00 -9.54 -33.80
CA THR A 441 -28.11 -9.65 -32.85
C THR A 441 -27.62 -10.30 -31.57
N TRP A 442 -27.71 -9.55 -30.47
CA TRP A 442 -27.26 -9.98 -29.16
C TRP A 442 -28.07 -11.18 -28.67
N GLY A 443 -27.37 -12.21 -28.18
CA GLY A 443 -27.97 -13.41 -27.60
C GLY A 443 -28.70 -14.34 -28.57
N ALA A 444 -28.87 -13.96 -29.84
CA ALA A 444 -29.58 -14.78 -30.80
C ALA A 444 -28.75 -16.02 -31.22
N PRO A 445 -29.32 -17.24 -31.19
CA PRO A 445 -28.63 -18.41 -31.71
C PRO A 445 -28.42 -18.27 -33.22
N ASN A 446 -27.22 -18.61 -33.70
CA ASN A 446 -26.81 -18.45 -35.10
C ASN A 446 -26.86 -17.00 -35.61
N THR A 447 -26.65 -16.02 -34.72
CA THR A 447 -26.48 -14.61 -35.10
C THR A 447 -25.42 -14.48 -36.20
N ALA A 448 -25.72 -13.66 -37.21
CA ALA A 448 -24.73 -13.31 -38.23
C ALA A 448 -23.62 -12.49 -37.58
N GLU A 449 -22.38 -12.69 -38.06
CA GLU A 449 -21.19 -11.98 -37.61
C GLU A 449 -20.73 -11.04 -38.72
N VAL A 450 -20.38 -9.81 -38.35
CA VAL A 450 -19.76 -8.84 -39.24
C VAL A 450 -18.28 -8.76 -38.92
N ASN A 451 -17.43 -8.83 -39.93
CA ASN A 451 -16.01 -8.55 -39.76
C ASN A 451 -15.81 -7.03 -39.71
N TYR A 452 -15.19 -6.54 -38.65
CA TYR A 452 -14.80 -5.15 -38.51
C TYR A 452 -13.55 -5.07 -37.65
N ASP A 453 -12.48 -4.47 -38.14
CA ASP A 453 -11.26 -4.33 -37.36
C ASP A 453 -11.27 -2.98 -36.64
N PHE A 454 -11.56 -3.02 -35.35
CA PHE A 454 -11.56 -1.83 -34.51
C PHE A 454 -10.13 -1.34 -34.30
N THR A 455 -9.88 -0.06 -34.56
CA THR A 455 -8.52 0.49 -34.51
C THR A 455 -8.03 0.59 -33.07
N LEU A 456 -6.72 0.39 -32.85
CA LEU A 456 -6.11 0.60 -31.55
C LEU A 456 -5.97 2.11 -31.25
N TRP A 457 -6.75 2.59 -30.28
CA TRP A 457 -6.76 4.00 -29.85
C TRP A 457 -6.03 4.26 -28.53
N VAL A 458 -5.26 3.27 -28.06
CA VAL A 458 -4.39 3.38 -26.90
C VAL A 458 -2.93 3.32 -27.36
N LYS A 459 -2.12 4.30 -26.95
CA LYS A 459 -0.70 4.38 -27.30
C LYS A 459 0.16 4.27 -26.04
N MET A 460 1.08 3.31 -26.04
CA MET A 460 2.11 3.21 -25.01
C MET A 460 3.09 4.37 -25.12
N LYS A 461 3.21 5.16 -24.05
CA LYS A 461 4.09 6.34 -23.94
C LYS A 461 5.31 6.10 -23.06
N GLY A 462 5.49 4.89 -22.56
CA GLY A 462 6.62 4.50 -21.73
C GLY A 462 6.23 4.00 -20.35
N GLY A 463 7.19 3.38 -19.68
CA GLY A 463 6.95 2.70 -18.42
C GLY A 463 8.19 2.00 -17.90
N GLU A 464 8.02 1.30 -16.79
CA GLU A 464 9.10 0.50 -16.20
C GLU A 464 8.52 -0.58 -15.28
N TYR A 465 9.32 -1.62 -15.01
CA TYR A 465 9.05 -2.59 -13.95
C TYR A 465 9.75 -2.22 -12.65
N PHE A 466 9.01 -2.28 -11.56
CA PHE A 466 9.54 -2.02 -10.22
C PHE A 466 9.26 -3.17 -9.28
N PHE A 467 9.96 -3.18 -8.16
CA PHE A 467 9.63 -3.96 -6.98
C PHE A 467 9.33 -2.99 -5.84
N ALA A 468 8.19 -3.18 -5.17
CA ALA A 468 7.84 -2.51 -3.92
C ALA A 468 8.45 -3.31 -2.76
N PRO A 469 9.58 -2.87 -2.16
CA PRO A 469 10.25 -3.64 -1.11
C PRO A 469 9.50 -3.56 0.23
N SER A 470 9.87 -4.40 1.19
CA SER A 470 9.35 -4.31 2.55
C SER A 470 9.84 -3.04 3.25
N LEU A 471 9.04 -2.52 4.20
CA LEU A 471 9.42 -1.33 4.97
C LEU A 471 10.71 -1.58 5.77
N SER A 472 10.87 -2.77 6.34
CA SER A 472 12.05 -3.18 7.09
C SER A 472 13.34 -3.15 6.27
N TYR A 473 13.29 -3.47 4.97
CA TYR A 473 14.42 -3.28 4.08
C TYR A 473 14.73 -1.79 3.89
N LEU A 474 13.70 -0.98 3.57
CA LEU A 474 13.87 0.44 3.32
C LEU A 474 14.40 1.20 4.55
N ARG A 475 13.87 0.89 5.74
CA ARG A 475 14.28 1.48 7.04
C ARG A 475 15.69 1.05 7.49
N SER A 476 16.27 0.01 6.89
CA SER A 476 17.61 -0.47 7.21
C SER A 476 18.61 -0.35 6.06
N ILE A 477 18.22 0.31 4.96
CA ILE A 477 18.98 0.30 3.70
C ILE A 477 20.36 0.98 3.83
N SER A 478 20.52 1.92 4.76
CA SER A 478 21.81 2.59 5.04
C SER A 478 22.78 1.73 5.86
N GLY A 479 22.28 0.70 6.54
CA GLY A 479 23.08 -0.17 7.42
C GLY A 479 23.40 0.41 8.80
N GLY A 480 22.82 1.55 9.19
CA GLY A 480 23.03 2.17 10.51
C GLY A 480 21.83 3.00 10.98
N SER A 481 21.87 3.40 12.25
CA SER A 481 20.95 4.38 12.82
C SER A 481 21.22 5.78 12.26
N LEU A 482 20.17 6.57 12.03
CA LEU A 482 20.32 7.99 11.67
C LEU A 482 20.50 8.84 12.93
N PRO A 483 21.24 9.95 12.90
CA PRO A 483 21.26 10.89 14.03
C PRO A 483 19.86 11.45 14.32
N LEU A 484 19.50 11.55 15.60
CA LEU A 484 18.28 12.20 16.06
C LEU A 484 18.51 13.71 16.23
N ASP A 485 17.88 14.54 15.39
CA ASP A 485 17.82 15.99 15.57
C ASP A 485 16.51 16.43 16.25
N ILE A 486 16.42 16.17 17.55
CA ILE A 486 15.21 16.43 18.34
C ILE A 486 14.78 17.90 18.33
N SER A 487 15.69 18.81 17.97
CA SER A 487 15.43 20.24 17.96
C SER A 487 14.57 20.70 16.77
N ASN A 488 14.63 19.97 15.64
CA ASN A 488 13.95 20.27 14.38
C ASN A 488 12.95 19.18 13.96
N SER A 489 12.77 18.15 14.77
CA SER A 489 11.75 17.12 14.59
C SER A 489 10.34 17.62 14.89
N THR A 490 9.36 17.15 14.12
CA THR A 490 7.95 17.15 14.53
C THR A 490 7.81 16.34 15.83
N THR A 491 6.96 16.79 16.75
CA THR A 491 6.71 16.09 18.01
C THR A 491 5.22 16.05 18.36
N LEU A 492 4.87 15.31 19.42
CA LEU A 492 3.51 15.30 19.96
C LEU A 492 3.44 16.11 21.25
N SER A 493 2.56 17.13 21.26
CA SER A 493 2.32 18.03 22.38
C SER A 493 1.09 17.62 23.18
N PHE A 494 1.19 17.65 24.50
CA PHE A 494 0.13 17.25 25.44
C PHE A 494 -0.26 18.41 26.36
N ASP A 495 -1.57 18.55 26.60
CA ASP A 495 -2.18 19.69 27.29
C ASP A 495 -2.16 19.59 28.83
N GLY A 496 -1.81 18.42 29.38
CA GLY A 496 -1.87 18.14 30.82
C GLY A 496 -3.27 17.90 31.38
N GLN A 497 -4.28 17.68 30.53
CA GLN A 497 -5.67 17.55 30.98
C GLN A 497 -6.45 16.44 30.29
N THR A 498 -6.33 16.33 28.96
CA THR A 498 -7.15 15.40 28.17
C THR A 498 -6.36 14.64 27.12
N GLY A 499 -5.23 15.20 26.66
CA GLY A 499 -4.42 14.62 25.60
C GLY A 499 -3.69 13.36 26.06
N TYR A 500 -3.82 12.27 25.32
CA TYR A 500 -3.01 11.05 25.50
C TYR A 500 -3.02 10.18 24.24
N VAL A 501 -2.13 9.18 24.20
CA VAL A 501 -2.16 8.13 23.17
C VAL A 501 -2.55 6.80 23.81
N ASN A 502 -3.50 6.09 23.21
CA ASN A 502 -3.88 4.72 23.59
C ASN A 502 -3.21 3.71 22.67
N ILE A 503 -2.45 2.78 23.22
CA ILE A 503 -1.86 1.66 22.50
C ILE A 503 -2.56 0.39 22.97
N ASP A 504 -3.16 -0.36 22.04
CA ASP A 504 -3.90 -1.57 22.39
C ASP A 504 -3.01 -2.62 23.06
N TYR A 505 -3.64 -3.50 23.82
CA TYR A 505 -2.92 -4.56 24.51
C TYR A 505 -2.25 -5.51 23.51
N ASP A 506 -0.97 -5.79 23.76
CA ASP A 506 -0.21 -6.86 23.15
C ASP A 506 0.63 -7.51 24.25
N SER A 507 0.81 -8.83 24.19
CA SER A 507 1.54 -9.59 25.20
C SER A 507 3.04 -9.27 25.19
N VAL A 508 3.58 -8.62 24.15
CA VAL A 508 4.94 -8.07 24.18
C VAL A 508 5.15 -7.00 25.27
N PHE A 509 4.06 -6.43 25.81
CA PHE A 509 4.06 -5.47 26.91
C PHE A 509 3.87 -6.11 28.30
N ASP A 510 3.80 -7.43 28.39
CA ASP A 510 3.72 -8.16 29.67
C ASP A 510 5.11 -8.27 30.33
N LEU A 511 5.68 -7.12 30.70
CA LEU A 511 7.02 -6.96 31.28
C LEU A 511 6.97 -6.92 32.82
N SER A 512 7.63 -7.88 33.47
CA SER A 512 7.67 -7.99 34.95
C SER A 512 8.94 -7.39 35.56
N ASN A 513 10.12 -7.73 35.05
CA ASN A 513 11.40 -7.12 35.41
C ASN A 513 12.39 -7.22 34.24
N SER A 514 13.62 -6.75 34.44
CA SER A 514 14.69 -6.78 33.41
C SER A 514 14.34 -6.03 32.12
N PHE A 515 13.75 -4.84 32.23
CA PHE A 515 13.27 -4.04 31.10
C PHE A 515 13.67 -2.57 31.22
N THR A 516 13.59 -1.83 30.10
CA THR A 516 13.98 -0.42 30.02
C THR A 516 12.91 0.41 29.32
N ILE A 517 12.64 1.61 29.83
CA ILE A 517 11.78 2.63 29.19
C ILE A 517 12.62 3.89 28.98
N GLU A 518 12.57 4.46 27.79
CA GLU A 518 13.28 5.69 27.43
C GLU A 518 12.35 6.65 26.69
N ALA A 519 12.58 7.95 26.82
CA ALA A 519 11.88 8.98 26.05
C ALA A 519 12.66 10.30 26.03
N TRP A 520 12.51 11.05 24.94
CA TRP A 520 12.80 12.47 24.94
C TRP A 520 11.60 13.26 25.44
N VAL A 521 11.86 14.18 26.37
CA VAL A 521 10.82 14.98 27.02
C VAL A 521 11.17 16.45 27.01
N LYS A 522 10.14 17.29 26.87
CA LYS A 522 10.21 18.73 27.10
C LYS A 522 9.00 19.15 27.94
N PRO A 523 9.07 18.99 29.27
CA PRO A 523 7.93 19.28 30.14
C PRO A 523 7.65 20.77 30.19
N ALA A 524 6.38 21.14 30.22
CA ALA A 524 5.90 22.51 30.36
C ALA A 524 5.26 22.77 31.74
N GLN A 525 5.35 21.79 32.64
CA GLN A 525 4.91 21.87 34.02
C GLN A 525 5.48 20.70 34.83
N LEU A 526 6.04 20.98 36.00
CA LEU A 526 6.56 19.95 36.92
C LEU A 526 5.75 19.84 38.22
N SER A 527 4.42 19.85 38.15
CA SER A 527 3.57 19.73 39.35
C SER A 527 2.69 18.47 39.30
N GLY A 528 2.49 17.87 40.47
CA GLY A 528 1.72 16.63 40.60
C GLY A 528 2.44 15.41 40.04
N ILE A 529 1.68 14.34 39.77
CA ILE A 529 2.16 13.12 39.13
C ILE A 529 1.75 13.18 37.66
N GLN A 530 2.69 12.93 36.76
CA GLN A 530 2.48 12.91 35.32
C GLN A 530 3.20 11.71 34.69
N ARG A 531 2.65 11.13 33.62
CA ARG A 531 3.25 9.96 32.96
C ARG A 531 3.68 10.22 31.53
N ILE A 532 4.89 9.77 31.21
CA ILE A 532 5.40 9.69 29.85
C ILE A 532 4.84 8.43 29.19
N PHE A 533 5.00 7.28 29.85
CA PHE A 533 4.47 5.99 29.42
C PHE A 533 3.91 5.22 30.61
N ALA A 534 2.77 4.57 30.44
CA ALA A 534 2.19 3.71 31.47
C ALA A 534 1.46 2.51 30.85
N LYS A 535 1.61 1.35 31.50
CA LYS A 535 0.65 0.26 31.42
C LYS A 535 -0.17 0.32 32.71
N PRO A 536 -1.42 0.82 32.67
CA PRO A 536 -2.26 1.00 33.85
C PRO A 536 -2.26 -0.24 34.74
N ASP A 537 -2.06 -0.03 36.03
CA ASP A 537 -2.01 -1.07 37.07
C ASP A 537 -0.92 -2.14 36.93
N ALA A 538 0.03 -1.96 36.01
CA ALA A 538 1.23 -2.79 35.87
C ALA A 538 2.49 -1.97 36.21
N TYR A 539 2.89 -1.09 35.30
CA TYR A 539 4.05 -0.20 35.47
C TYR A 539 3.84 1.17 34.83
N GLY A 540 4.53 2.20 35.33
CA GLY A 540 4.46 3.55 34.77
C GLY A 540 5.72 4.37 35.01
N PHE A 541 6.11 5.17 34.02
CA PHE A 541 7.28 6.03 34.04
C PHE A 541 6.89 7.48 33.77
N GLY A 542 7.47 8.41 34.53
CA GLY A 542 7.18 9.83 34.41
C GLY A 542 7.77 10.65 35.54
N LEU A 543 7.03 11.66 35.98
CA LEU A 543 7.48 12.64 36.96
C LEU A 543 6.56 12.69 38.17
N TYR A 544 7.14 13.03 39.32
CA TYR A 544 6.43 13.46 40.52
C TYR A 544 7.05 14.77 41.02
N GLY A 545 6.44 15.89 40.64
CA GLY A 545 7.08 17.18 40.81
C GLY A 545 8.37 17.28 39.97
N ASN A 546 9.44 17.77 40.60
CA ASN A 546 10.79 17.82 40.01
C ASN A 546 11.61 16.52 40.22
N ARG A 547 10.95 15.39 40.44
CA ARG A 547 11.59 14.07 40.63
C ARG A 547 11.16 13.14 39.53
N ILE A 548 12.05 12.25 39.13
CA ILE A 548 11.70 11.16 38.21
C ILE A 548 11.06 10.05 39.03
N ARG A 549 9.96 9.52 38.52
CA ARG A 549 9.17 8.46 39.14
C ARG A 549 9.04 7.28 38.20
N PHE A 550 9.37 6.10 38.72
CA PHE A 550 8.91 4.84 38.16
C PHE A 550 8.00 4.14 39.16
N THR A 551 6.90 3.57 38.69
CA THR A 551 5.89 2.93 39.52
C THR A 551 5.72 1.51 39.06
N THR A 552 5.89 0.56 39.98
CA THR A 552 5.27 -0.77 39.88
C THR A 552 3.95 -0.67 40.65
N TYR A 553 2.83 -0.57 39.94
CA TYR A 553 1.55 -0.24 40.56
C TYR A 553 1.18 -1.28 41.62
N ASN A 554 0.57 -0.83 42.73
CA ASN A 554 0.24 -1.66 43.90
C ASN A 554 1.43 -2.31 44.63
N ARG A 555 2.68 -2.05 44.19
CA ARG A 555 3.90 -2.61 44.81
C ARG A 555 4.80 -1.51 45.40
N LYS A 556 5.27 -0.58 44.54
CA LYS A 556 6.26 0.44 44.93
C LYS A 556 6.28 1.61 43.95
N ASP A 557 6.39 2.81 44.50
CA ASP A 557 6.79 4.03 43.80
C ASP A 557 8.29 4.26 44.05
N TYR A 558 9.08 4.28 42.98
CA TYR A 558 10.51 4.56 42.96
C TYR A 558 10.70 6.03 42.60
N ASP A 559 10.87 6.89 43.61
CA ASP A 559 11.05 8.34 43.44
C ASP A 559 12.50 8.72 43.66
N THR A 560 13.10 9.46 42.73
CA THR A 560 14.43 10.03 42.95
C THR A 560 14.41 10.97 44.16
N THR A 561 15.46 10.94 44.97
CA THR A 561 15.67 11.92 46.04
C THR A 561 16.24 13.22 45.49
N THR A 562 16.98 13.13 44.39
CA THR A 562 17.57 14.27 43.68
C THR A 562 16.49 15.01 42.91
N VAL A 563 16.43 16.32 43.11
CA VAL A 563 15.62 17.25 42.32
C VAL A 563 16.34 17.50 41.00
N ILE A 564 15.65 17.29 39.89
CA ILE A 564 16.20 17.46 38.55
C ILE A 564 15.44 18.63 37.90
N GLN A 565 16.18 19.61 37.39
CA GLN A 565 15.61 20.74 36.67
C GLN A 565 15.34 20.28 35.23
N LEU A 566 14.06 20.22 34.84
CA LEU A 566 13.62 19.73 33.52
C LEU A 566 12.72 20.74 32.78
N GLU A 567 12.16 21.73 33.49
CA GLU A 567 11.32 22.80 32.93
C GLU A 567 12.18 24.03 32.66
N ASP A 568 13.24 23.83 31.88
CA ASP A 568 14.20 24.87 31.47
C ASP A 568 14.00 25.29 30.00
N GLY A 569 13.00 24.70 29.33
CA GLY A 569 12.68 24.92 27.93
C GLY A 569 13.52 24.09 26.95
N ASN A 570 14.38 23.19 27.43
CA ASN A 570 15.19 22.30 26.62
C ASN A 570 14.62 20.88 26.57
N TRP A 571 15.13 20.10 25.63
CA TRP A 571 14.86 18.66 25.54
C TRP A 571 15.80 17.91 26.47
N HIS A 572 15.26 16.94 27.22
CA HIS A 572 16.03 16.01 28.04
C HIS A 572 15.68 14.57 27.68
N HIS A 573 16.69 13.70 27.68
CA HIS A 573 16.49 12.27 27.55
C HIS A 573 16.33 11.63 28.93
N LEU A 574 15.20 10.98 29.18
CA LEU A 574 14.94 10.27 30.43
C LEU A 574 14.87 8.77 30.19
N ALA A 575 15.53 7.99 31.04
CA ALA A 575 15.44 6.54 31.02
C ALA A 575 15.29 5.93 32.41
N VAL A 576 14.55 4.82 32.49
CA VAL A 576 14.51 3.93 33.66
C VAL A 576 14.79 2.50 33.26
N VAL A 577 15.70 1.85 34.01
CA VAL A 577 16.02 0.43 33.89
C VAL A 577 15.54 -0.27 35.17
N LEU A 578 14.65 -1.24 35.04
CA LEU A 578 14.27 -2.15 36.11
C LEU A 578 15.04 -3.46 35.93
N ASP A 579 15.99 -3.77 36.81
CA ASP A 579 16.83 -4.96 36.66
C ASP A 579 16.16 -6.25 37.18
N GLY A 580 16.86 -7.38 37.08
CA GLY A 580 16.35 -8.68 37.56
C GLY A 580 16.19 -8.78 39.09
N ASN A 581 16.79 -7.87 39.86
CA ASN A 581 16.58 -7.73 41.30
C ASN A 581 15.45 -6.75 41.64
N ASN A 582 14.83 -6.16 40.61
CA ASN A 582 13.81 -5.11 40.67
C ASN A 582 14.37 -3.75 41.13
N ASP A 583 15.68 -3.55 41.07
CA ASP A 583 16.27 -2.24 41.33
C ASP A 583 15.99 -1.31 40.15
N ALA A 584 15.48 -0.11 40.43
CA ALA A 584 15.22 0.91 39.43
C ALA A 584 16.42 1.85 39.33
N SER A 585 17.04 1.93 38.15
CA SER A 585 18.12 2.88 37.84
C SER A 585 17.57 3.98 36.93
N PHE A 586 17.78 5.24 37.31
CA PHE A 586 17.28 6.42 36.60
C PHE A 586 18.41 7.19 35.94
N TYR A 587 18.24 7.52 34.66
CA TYR A 587 19.21 8.24 33.86
C TYR A 587 18.60 9.53 33.31
N VAL A 588 19.43 10.57 33.21
CA VAL A 588 19.09 11.85 32.57
C VAL A 588 20.23 12.21 31.65
N ASP A 589 19.91 12.45 30.38
CA ASP A 589 20.88 12.81 29.33
C ASP A 589 22.06 11.81 29.27
N GLY A 590 21.74 10.52 29.44
CA GLY A 590 22.70 9.41 29.39
C GLY A 590 23.40 9.09 30.72
N GLU A 591 23.35 9.99 31.70
CA GLU A 591 24.07 9.81 32.97
C GLU A 591 23.20 9.19 34.06
N LEU A 592 23.72 8.19 34.79
CA LEU A 592 23.05 7.61 35.95
C LEU A 592 22.91 8.64 37.08
N LYS A 593 21.67 8.96 37.46
CA LYS A 593 21.38 9.88 38.57
C LYS A 593 21.16 9.17 39.90
N GLN A 594 20.45 8.03 39.89
CA GLN A 594 20.16 7.29 41.10
C GLN A 594 19.78 5.84 40.81
N ARG A 595 20.18 4.93 41.70
CA ARG A 595 19.63 3.57 41.79
C ARG A 595 18.83 3.43 43.09
N ILE A 596 17.64 2.85 43.00
CA ILE A 596 16.74 2.63 44.13
C ILE A 596 16.40 1.14 44.19
N SER A 597 16.74 0.50 45.32
CA SER A 597 16.56 -0.95 45.43
C SER A 597 15.10 -1.37 45.40
N GLY A 598 14.82 -2.49 44.72
CA GLY A 598 13.50 -3.07 44.58
C GLY A 598 13.08 -3.97 45.73
N THR A 599 11.80 -4.37 45.69
CA THR A 599 11.27 -5.44 46.56
C THR A 599 10.38 -6.44 45.82
N ALA A 600 9.82 -6.07 44.66
CA ALA A 600 8.96 -6.93 43.84
C ALA A 600 8.99 -6.50 42.36
N PRO A 601 8.71 -7.42 41.42
CA PRO A 601 8.55 -7.10 40.00
C PRO A 601 7.25 -6.32 39.73
N ALA A 602 7.15 -5.74 38.53
CA ALA A 602 5.91 -5.23 37.98
C ALA A 602 4.90 -6.37 37.73
N ASP A 603 3.62 -6.05 37.83
CA ASP A 603 2.53 -6.95 37.46
C ASP A 603 2.24 -6.89 35.95
N ASN A 604 1.55 -7.89 35.41
CA ASN A 604 1.11 -7.96 34.02
C ASN A 604 -0.41 -8.05 33.95
N ASN A 605 -1.01 -7.47 32.89
CA ASN A 605 -2.46 -7.45 32.70
C ASN A 605 -2.83 -7.20 31.24
N GLN A 606 -4.11 -7.30 30.90
CA GLN A 606 -4.61 -7.05 29.54
C GLN A 606 -4.98 -5.57 29.29
N SER A 607 -4.57 -4.65 30.15
CA SER A 607 -4.85 -3.22 29.96
C SER A 607 -4.03 -2.65 28.81
N PRO A 608 -4.60 -1.74 27.98
CA PRO A 608 -3.86 -1.03 26.95
C PRO A 608 -2.75 -0.16 27.55
N CYS A 609 -1.65 0.01 26.83
CA CYS A 609 -0.60 0.95 27.18
C CYS A 609 -1.04 2.39 26.84
N LYS A 610 -0.42 3.36 27.50
CA LYS A 610 -0.73 4.78 27.40
C LYS A 610 0.55 5.59 27.26
N ILE A 611 0.55 6.57 26.35
CA ILE A 611 1.57 7.63 26.30
C ILE A 611 0.91 8.94 26.77
N GLY A 612 1.62 9.69 27.60
CA GLY A 612 1.18 11.00 28.08
C GLY A 612 0.12 10.94 29.20
N VAL A 613 -0.21 9.76 29.72
CA VAL A 613 -1.13 9.63 30.86
C VAL A 613 -0.95 8.33 31.63
N GLY A 614 -1.29 8.37 32.93
CA GLY A 614 -1.39 7.21 33.81
C GLY A 614 -2.78 7.06 34.43
N GLN A 615 -3.04 5.84 34.89
CA GLN A 615 -4.28 5.45 35.54
C GLN A 615 -3.95 4.45 36.66
N ARG A 616 -4.61 4.60 37.82
CA ARG A 616 -4.48 3.74 39.00
C ARG A 616 -5.82 3.09 39.31
N ASN A 617 -5.79 1.85 39.80
CA ASN A 617 -6.92 1.11 40.33
C ASN A 617 -8.08 0.91 39.34
N HIS A 618 -7.80 0.78 38.05
CA HIS A 618 -8.81 0.63 36.99
C HIS A 618 -9.94 1.69 37.07
N THR A 619 -9.66 2.91 37.55
CA THR A 619 -10.66 4.00 37.55
C THR A 619 -11.13 4.28 36.12
N CYS A 620 -12.39 4.66 35.92
CA CYS A 620 -12.93 4.86 34.56
C CYS A 620 -12.19 5.96 33.76
N ASP A 621 -11.58 6.92 34.47
CA ASP A 621 -10.92 8.09 33.87
C ASP A 621 -9.41 8.08 34.14
N PRO A 622 -8.57 8.42 33.14
CA PRO A 622 -7.15 8.71 33.33
C PRO A 622 -6.96 9.98 34.19
N ILE A 623 -5.88 10.05 35.00
CA ILE A 623 -5.70 11.11 36.01
C ILE A 623 -4.27 11.71 36.09
N GLU A 624 -3.25 11.04 35.55
CA GLU A 624 -1.83 11.44 35.66
C GLU A 624 -1.32 12.01 34.31
N TYR A 625 -1.98 13.04 33.76
CA TYR A 625 -1.71 13.60 32.42
C TYR A 625 -0.37 14.35 32.32
N TRP A 626 0.33 14.14 31.21
CA TRP A 626 1.55 14.84 30.84
C TRP A 626 1.24 16.22 30.25
N LYS A 627 2.04 17.21 30.61
CA LYS A 627 2.00 18.54 29.98
C LYS A 627 3.36 18.91 29.39
N GLY A 628 3.39 19.12 28.09
CA GLY A 628 4.60 19.39 27.32
C GLY A 628 4.74 18.46 26.13
N ASN A 629 5.91 18.46 25.50
CA ASN A 629 6.18 17.64 24.31
C ASN A 629 6.85 16.32 24.69
N LEU A 630 6.52 15.27 23.94
CA LEU A 630 7.19 13.97 23.98
C LEU A 630 7.67 13.60 22.57
N SER A 631 8.78 12.85 22.50
CA SER A 631 9.29 12.26 21.26
C SER A 631 10.09 10.99 21.58
N ASP A 632 10.25 10.14 20.58
CA ASP A 632 11.20 9.02 20.55
C ASP A 632 11.09 8.11 21.79
N ILE A 633 9.89 7.60 22.04
CA ILE A 633 9.59 6.71 23.16
C ILE A 633 10.03 5.30 22.79
N ARG A 634 10.81 4.67 23.67
CA ARG A 634 11.37 3.33 23.48
C ARG A 634 11.00 2.43 24.64
N LEU A 635 10.58 1.21 24.33
CA LEU A 635 10.32 0.16 25.30
C LEU A 635 11.13 -1.08 24.94
N TRP A 636 11.99 -1.50 25.86
CA TRP A 636 12.86 -2.67 25.71
C TRP A 636 12.46 -3.75 26.72
N ASN A 637 12.37 -5.00 26.29
CA ASN A 637 12.19 -6.16 27.17
C ASN A 637 13.50 -6.70 27.76
N CYS A 638 14.57 -5.89 27.68
CA CYS A 638 15.87 -6.17 28.24
C CYS A 638 16.40 -4.96 29.01
N ILE A 639 17.40 -5.19 29.86
CA ILE A 639 18.17 -4.13 30.50
C ILE A 639 19.06 -3.44 29.45
N ARG A 640 19.15 -2.11 29.51
CA ARG A 640 20.15 -1.32 28.79
C ARG A 640 21.19 -0.81 29.78
N SER A 641 22.46 -0.96 29.45
CA SER A 641 23.56 -0.39 30.23
C SER A 641 23.65 1.13 30.04
N GLU A 642 24.33 1.82 30.95
CA GLU A 642 24.55 3.28 30.86
C GLU A 642 25.21 3.66 29.52
N ALA A 643 26.27 2.95 29.13
CA ALA A 643 26.97 3.18 27.86
C ALA A 643 26.06 2.96 26.63
N GLU A 644 25.14 2.00 26.70
CA GLU A 644 24.18 1.74 25.64
C GLU A 644 23.11 2.82 25.52
N ILE A 645 22.65 3.37 26.66
CA ILE A 645 21.71 4.50 26.71
C ILE A 645 22.38 5.75 26.13
N GLU A 646 23.59 6.07 26.60
CA GLU A 646 24.37 7.23 26.14
C GLU A 646 24.65 7.16 24.63
N ALA A 647 25.03 5.98 24.12
CA ALA A 647 25.33 5.79 22.70
C ALA A 647 24.09 5.94 21.80
N ASN A 648 22.90 5.51 22.27
CA ASN A 648 21.72 5.40 21.43
C ASN A 648 20.72 6.55 21.59
N MET A 649 20.77 7.34 22.67
CA MET A 649 19.74 8.37 22.93
C MET A 649 19.65 9.43 21.82
N ASN A 650 20.76 9.72 21.13
CA ASN A 650 20.82 10.67 20.01
C ASN A 650 20.79 9.99 18.64
N GLN A 651 20.27 8.76 18.56
CA GLN A 651 20.20 7.97 17.34
C GLN A 651 18.77 7.48 17.11
N ARG A 652 18.25 7.62 15.89
CA ARG A 652 17.03 6.96 15.42
C ARG A 652 17.24 5.46 15.33
N LEU A 653 16.32 4.71 15.91
CA LEU A 653 16.37 3.26 15.86
C LEU A 653 15.71 2.77 14.57
N THR A 654 16.15 1.60 14.10
CA THR A 654 15.60 0.95 12.91
C THR A 654 14.30 0.20 13.20
N GLY A 655 14.03 -0.11 14.47
CA GLY A 655 12.90 -0.93 14.92
C GLY A 655 13.21 -2.43 15.00
N GLU A 656 14.40 -2.84 14.56
CA GLU A 656 14.86 -4.24 14.51
C GLU A 656 15.88 -4.58 15.60
N GLU A 657 16.15 -3.65 16.51
CA GLU A 657 17.11 -3.84 17.59
C GLU A 657 16.68 -4.98 18.52
N ALA A 658 17.64 -5.83 18.91
CA ALA A 658 17.37 -6.95 19.80
C ALA A 658 16.81 -6.47 21.14
N GLY A 659 15.61 -6.95 21.47
CA GLY A 659 14.91 -6.63 22.72
C GLY A 659 14.03 -5.37 22.66
N LEU A 660 14.02 -4.62 21.55
CA LEU A 660 13.09 -3.51 21.36
C LEU A 660 11.69 -4.06 21.07
N VAL A 661 10.71 -3.72 21.91
CA VAL A 661 9.33 -4.22 21.81
C VAL A 661 8.31 -3.13 21.48
N GLY A 662 8.68 -1.86 21.59
CA GLY A 662 7.89 -0.74 21.07
C GLY A 662 8.79 0.47 20.82
N TYR A 663 8.57 1.13 19.68
CA TYR A 663 9.31 2.34 19.30
C TYR A 663 8.41 3.34 18.60
N TRP A 664 8.14 4.46 19.27
CA TRP A 664 7.27 5.53 18.78
C TRP A 664 8.06 6.84 18.64
N PRO A 665 8.54 7.19 17.44
CA PRO A 665 9.26 8.45 17.19
C PRO A 665 8.43 9.70 17.46
N LEU A 666 7.12 9.63 17.21
CA LEU A 666 6.15 10.74 17.28
C LEU A 666 6.44 11.87 16.27
N GLU A 667 6.65 11.52 15.01
CA GLU A 667 7.03 12.45 13.92
C GLU A 667 6.04 12.48 12.74
N GLU A 668 4.85 11.88 12.89
CA GLU A 668 3.90 11.71 11.79
C GLU A 668 3.29 13.02 11.30
N GLY A 669 3.23 14.06 12.14
CA GLY A 669 2.82 15.44 11.80
C GLY A 669 1.35 15.65 11.43
N LYS A 670 0.61 14.59 11.07
CA LYS A 670 -0.80 14.66 10.73
C LYS A 670 -1.53 13.37 11.12
N GLY A 671 -2.85 13.47 11.24
CA GLY A 671 -3.73 12.34 11.60
C GLY A 671 -3.75 12.08 13.10
N ASN A 672 -4.35 10.96 13.50
CA ASN A 672 -4.52 10.58 14.90
C ASN A 672 -3.88 9.24 15.26
N ILE A 673 -2.95 8.75 14.43
CA ILE A 673 -2.26 7.48 14.63
C ILE A 673 -0.78 7.78 14.88
N VAL A 674 -0.25 7.23 15.96
CA VAL A 674 1.19 7.16 16.24
C VAL A 674 1.67 5.78 15.83
N GLN A 675 2.74 5.70 15.05
CA GLN A 675 3.28 4.46 14.52
C GLN A 675 4.31 3.86 15.48
N ASP A 676 4.20 2.54 15.67
CA ASP A 676 5.24 1.71 16.23
C ASP A 676 6.09 1.19 15.08
N LEU A 677 7.36 1.63 15.02
CA LEU A 677 8.26 1.25 13.94
C LEU A 677 8.90 -0.13 14.14
N THR A 678 8.65 -0.81 15.25
CA THR A 678 9.08 -2.21 15.41
C THR A 678 8.24 -3.17 14.58
N LYS A 679 8.73 -4.40 14.40
CA LYS A 679 7.97 -5.51 13.78
C LYS A 679 6.64 -5.85 14.46
N ASN A 680 6.39 -5.35 15.67
CA ASN A 680 5.15 -5.60 16.40
C ASN A 680 4.00 -4.70 15.93
N ALA A 681 4.31 -3.54 15.33
CA ALA A 681 3.35 -2.60 14.76
C ALA A 681 2.18 -2.25 15.71
N ASN A 682 2.49 -2.02 17.00
CA ASN A 682 1.53 -1.60 18.02
C ASN A 682 1.24 -0.10 17.93
N TYR A 683 0.46 0.29 16.91
CA TYR A 683 0.11 1.68 16.69
C TYR A 683 -0.71 2.25 17.86
N GLY A 684 -0.48 3.52 18.17
CA GLY A 684 -1.21 4.28 19.17
C GLY A 684 -2.27 5.16 18.53
N LEU A 685 -3.42 5.33 19.18
CA LEU A 685 -4.47 6.29 18.80
C LEU A 685 -4.41 7.52 19.68
N ILE A 686 -4.39 8.70 19.07
CA ILE A 686 -4.42 10.00 19.75
C ILE A 686 -5.84 10.29 20.24
N HIS A 687 -5.96 10.69 21.51
CA HIS A 687 -7.19 11.07 22.19
C HIS A 687 -7.04 12.44 22.86
N GLY A 688 -8.17 13.12 23.08
CA GLY A 688 -8.22 14.45 23.71
C GLY A 688 -7.46 15.49 22.91
N ASN A 689 -6.86 16.47 23.59
CA ASN A 689 -6.13 17.57 22.95
C ASN A 689 -4.62 17.32 22.81
N ALA A 690 -4.21 16.07 22.58
CA ALA A 690 -2.85 15.80 22.12
C ALA A 690 -2.75 16.16 20.63
N THR A 691 -1.77 16.97 20.25
CA THR A 691 -1.67 17.54 18.89
C THR A 691 -0.24 17.55 18.38
N TRP A 692 -0.07 17.41 17.07
CA TRP A 692 1.23 17.52 16.42
C TRP A 692 1.76 18.96 16.52
N ASP A 693 3.04 19.07 16.84
CA ASP A 693 3.79 20.32 16.93
C ASP A 693 4.91 20.27 15.87
N ASP A 694 4.61 20.83 14.70
CA ASP A 694 5.53 20.94 13.57
C ASP A 694 6.44 22.17 13.75
N LYS A 695 7.72 22.03 13.40
CA LYS A 695 8.70 23.12 13.43
C LYS A 695 9.13 23.60 12.07
#